data_AF-V4RGN4-F1
#
_entry.id   AF-V4RGN4-F1
#
_cell.length_a   1.000
_cell.length_b   1.000
_cell.length_c   1.000
_cell.angle_alpha   90.00
_cell.angle_beta   90.00
_cell.angle_gamma   90.00
#
_symmetry.space_group_name_H-M   'P 1'
#
loop_
_entity.id
_entity.type
_entity.pdbx_description
1 polymer ?
#
loop_
_entity_poly.entity_id
_entity_poly.type
_entity_poly.pdbx_seq_one_letter_code
_entity_poly.pdbx_strand_id
1 'polypeptide(L)'
;MSSAAATQSRLANPGAVIRAGRSFQSRLHREQVADRHLPKPRIGIRRKALFEKRGDPLVRALQHPLFDGDADKGRDDRFRRGFYVRRPRRLVPAKAAVDENLTLLRDHERAELVVAPGPFDRRREGPVRLLARSDRRRRREVKKKCQSYGFDDGHGRCGSPVPGGRAWNICPTRTDDKSGESGGPSQRGERYRAESGRFARTEGRDGGFPSGARRERDEGHAMSGAVWWKSGTIYQIYPRSFQDSNGDGIGDLQGIRRRLPYLDWLGVDAIWLSPIFPSPMADFGYDVADYCGVDPIFGSMADFDALIGDARASGLKLILDFVPNHTSDQHAWFRESRSSRENAKRDWYIWRDPAPDGGPPNNWISNFGGPAWTFDEATGQYYHHAFLKDQPDLNWRNPEVRAAMYDTLRFWLDKGVDGFRVDVIWHLIKDANFRDNPPNPAYEEGQPDIARLLQVHSCDQPEVHDVVAEMRSVLEEYEDRVLIGEIYLPIERLMAYYGEDLRGAHLPFNFQLLQAAWDARHIDGLVREYEAALPDGGWPNWVLGNHDRQRIAGRVGPDQARVAAMLLLTLRGTPTLYYGDEIGLPDVPIAEHEVQDPWEKNEPGLGFGRDPMRTPMQWEPGETFGFTTGKPWLPVDRREPSRTVETMREDPHSILSLYRRLIDMRRSHEALSQGDYEAVEAEGGLIAYRRVLGGERFLVVLNLEAEPHIFDPAPADRGGRILLSCRAERQGEEVGKTLELEGHEGLIVALPAHRHIRP
;
A
#
# COMPACT_ATOMS: atom_id res chain seq x y z
N MET A 1 9.83 -62.90 45.65
CA MET A 1 9.30 -63.07 47.02
C MET A 1 9.53 -61.74 47.74
N SER A 2 8.49 -60.92 47.97
CA SER A 2 7.69 -60.82 49.23
C SER A 2 8.51 -60.25 50.41
N SER A 3 8.06 -59.32 51.27
CA SER A 3 6.73 -58.71 51.54
C SER A 3 6.91 -57.28 52.16
N ALA A 4 6.00 -56.30 52.01
CA ALA A 4 4.89 -55.87 52.91
C ALA A 4 5.30 -55.33 54.31
N ALA A 5 4.56 -54.50 55.08
CA ALA A 5 3.19 -53.92 55.02
C ALA A 5 3.14 -52.60 55.91
N ALA A 6 2.34 -51.55 55.63
CA ALA A 6 0.94 -51.25 56.06
C ALA A 6 0.70 -50.92 57.57
N THR A 7 -0.33 -50.19 58.09
CA THR A 7 -1.24 -49.06 57.68
C THR A 7 -2.19 -48.71 58.86
N GLN A 8 -2.57 -47.43 59.10
CA GLN A 8 -3.87 -46.91 59.68
C GLN A 8 -3.82 -45.39 60.02
N SER A 9 -4.88 -44.61 60.32
CA SER A 9 -6.37 -44.78 60.28
C SER A 9 -7.12 -43.47 59.86
N ARG A 10 -7.91 -42.80 60.74
CA ARG A 10 -8.71 -41.55 60.47
C ARG A 10 -9.08 -40.74 61.73
N LEU A 11 -9.06 -39.40 61.67
CA LEU A 11 -10.14 -38.41 62.06
C LEU A 11 -9.61 -36.95 62.12
N ALA A 12 -10.48 -35.96 62.45
CA ALA A 12 -10.39 -34.58 61.94
C ALA A 12 -10.11 -33.45 62.97
N ASN A 13 -9.87 -32.24 62.40
CA ASN A 13 -9.88 -30.87 62.98
C ASN A 13 -8.63 -30.36 63.77
N PRO A 14 -8.41 -29.01 63.81
CA PRO A 14 -7.06 -28.44 63.82
C PRO A 14 -6.75 -27.45 64.96
N GLY A 15 -5.47 -27.09 65.14
CA GLY A 15 -5.09 -25.87 65.90
C GLY A 15 -3.64 -25.80 66.39
N ALA A 16 -3.19 -24.55 66.61
CA ALA A 16 -1.98 -24.09 67.33
C ALA A 16 -0.59 -24.31 66.66
N VAL A 17 0.18 -23.28 66.22
CA VAL A 17 0.86 -22.14 66.94
C VAL A 17 2.26 -22.57 67.46
N ILE A 18 3.39 -21.96 67.06
CA ILE A 18 4.12 -20.85 67.73
C ILE A 18 5.36 -20.37 66.90
N ARG A 19 5.57 -19.03 66.80
CA ARG A 19 6.81 -18.15 66.75
C ARG A 19 8.12 -18.63 66.07
N ALA A 20 9.06 -17.79 65.58
CA ALA A 20 9.37 -16.34 65.65
C ALA A 20 10.06 -15.91 64.32
N GLY A 21 10.36 -14.65 63.95
CA GLY A 21 10.22 -13.35 64.58
C GLY A 21 11.48 -12.45 64.40
N ARG A 22 11.29 -11.26 63.77
CA ARG A 22 12.09 -9.99 63.73
C ARG A 22 12.81 -9.68 62.40
N SER A 23 12.93 -8.42 61.93
CA SER A 23 12.18 -7.15 62.22
C SER A 23 12.55 -5.99 61.26
N PHE A 24 11.52 -5.28 60.74
CA PHE A 24 11.40 -3.82 60.56
C PHE A 24 12.62 -2.88 60.39
N GLN A 25 12.54 -1.95 59.41
CA GLN A 25 12.23 -0.54 59.73
C GLN A 25 11.71 0.28 58.53
N SER A 26 11.01 1.38 58.84
CA SER A 26 10.40 2.34 57.91
C SER A 26 10.87 3.78 58.22
N ARG A 27 10.75 4.70 57.26
CA ARG A 27 10.70 6.15 57.55
C ARG A 27 9.65 6.87 56.69
N LEU A 28 8.94 7.77 57.37
CA LEU A 28 7.99 8.74 56.83
C LEU A 28 8.59 10.14 56.97
N HIS A 29 8.27 11.05 56.06
CA HIS A 29 8.16 12.48 56.36
C HIS A 29 6.88 13.04 55.75
N ARG A 30 6.35 14.07 56.42
CA ARG A 30 5.05 14.71 56.20
C ARG A 30 5.26 16.19 56.46
N GLU A 31 4.66 17.05 55.65
CA GLU A 31 4.27 18.48 55.83
C GLU A 31 3.95 19.02 54.42
N GLN A 32 3.04 19.95 54.13
CA GLN A 32 2.10 20.74 54.94
C GLN A 32 0.80 21.02 54.12
N VAL A 33 -0.14 21.83 54.65
CA VAL A 33 -1.53 21.99 54.15
C VAL A 33 -1.83 23.40 53.62
N ALA A 34 -2.53 23.50 52.48
CA ALA A 34 -3.60 24.47 52.13
C ALA A 34 -3.95 24.36 50.63
N ASP A 35 -5.13 24.63 50.08
CA ASP A 35 -6.57 24.59 50.41
C ASP A 35 -7.28 25.24 49.17
N ARG A 36 -8.56 24.92 48.89
CA ARG A 36 -9.47 25.56 47.89
C ARG A 36 -9.24 25.24 46.39
N HIS A 37 -10.26 25.04 45.54
CA HIS A 37 -11.74 24.98 45.72
C HIS A 37 -12.40 24.05 44.66
N LEU A 38 -13.66 23.67 44.92
CA LEU A 38 -14.55 22.75 44.15
C LEU A 38 -15.24 23.44 42.93
N PRO A 39 -16.17 22.81 42.14
CA PRO A 39 -16.68 21.42 42.11
C PRO A 39 -16.77 20.73 40.71
N LYS A 40 -17.07 19.42 40.68
CA LYS A 40 -17.76 18.73 39.56
C LYS A 40 -19.23 18.42 39.93
N PRO A 41 -20.22 18.58 39.05
CA PRO A 41 -21.57 18.07 39.28
C PRO A 41 -21.76 16.66 38.67
N ARG A 42 -22.36 15.75 39.45
CA ARG A 42 -23.02 14.53 38.94
C ARG A 42 -24.47 14.88 38.62
N ILE A 43 -24.98 14.46 37.45
CA ILE A 43 -26.41 14.27 37.22
C ILE A 43 -26.60 12.92 36.54
N GLY A 44 -27.40 12.05 37.14
CA GLY A 44 -27.93 10.85 36.49
C GLY A 44 -29.41 11.02 36.23
N ILE A 45 -29.90 10.55 35.07
CA ILE A 45 -31.33 10.52 34.74
C ILE A 45 -31.73 9.09 34.36
N ARG A 46 -32.92 8.70 34.81
CA ARG A 46 -33.45 7.33 34.78
C ARG A 46 -33.92 6.93 33.38
N ARG A 47 -33.71 5.67 33.00
CA ARG A 47 -34.53 5.01 31.97
C ARG A 47 -35.99 4.99 32.40
N LYS A 48 -36.90 5.23 31.45
CA LYS A 48 -38.34 5.01 31.62
C LYS A 48 -38.89 4.39 30.33
N ALA A 49 -39.40 3.16 30.42
CA ALA A 49 -40.14 2.51 29.35
C ALA A 49 -41.62 2.46 29.75
N LEU A 50 -42.55 2.62 28.80
CA LEU A 50 -43.90 2.02 28.85
C LEU A 50 -44.72 2.33 27.56
N PHE A 51 -45.14 1.27 26.83
CA PHE A 51 -46.47 1.06 26.20
C PHE A 51 -46.99 2.08 25.11
N GLU A 52 -47.87 1.79 24.12
CA GLU A 52 -48.66 0.59 23.75
C GLU A 52 -49.08 0.56 22.24
N LYS A 53 -49.91 -0.42 21.85
CA LYS A 53 -50.32 -0.85 20.47
C LYS A 53 -51.44 -0.03 19.79
N ARG A 54 -51.48 -0.10 18.44
CA ARG A 54 -52.62 -0.18 17.45
C ARG A 54 -51.98 -0.36 16.04
N GLY A 55 -52.44 -1.10 15.03
CA GLY A 55 -53.78 -1.60 14.62
C GLY A 55 -54.51 -0.51 13.80
N ASP A 56 -54.88 -0.62 12.51
CA ASP A 56 -55.06 -1.76 11.56
C ASP A 56 -54.95 -1.21 10.07
N PRO A 57 -55.36 -1.87 8.94
CA PRO A 57 -54.74 -1.66 7.60
C PRO A 57 -55.70 -1.20 6.47
N LEU A 58 -55.17 -1.02 5.23
CA LEU A 58 -55.83 -1.06 3.89
C LEU A 58 -54.71 -0.85 2.83
N VAL A 59 -54.42 -1.64 1.79
CA VAL A 59 -55.13 -2.54 0.84
C VAL A 59 -55.66 -1.85 -0.44
N ARG A 60 -55.28 -2.45 -1.58
CA ARG A 60 -55.57 -2.18 -3.01
C ARG A 60 -54.88 -0.97 -3.66
N ALA A 61 -54.52 -0.96 -4.94
CA ALA A 61 -54.24 -1.97 -6.00
C ALA A 61 -54.39 -1.23 -7.34
N LEU A 62 -53.49 -1.44 -8.30
CA LEU A 62 -53.75 -1.30 -9.74
C LEU A 62 -52.77 -2.20 -10.50
N GLN A 63 -53.27 -2.91 -11.52
CA GLN A 63 -52.50 -3.83 -12.38
C GLN A 63 -52.66 -3.43 -13.86
N HIS A 64 -51.77 -3.98 -14.70
CA HIS A 64 -51.95 -4.25 -16.15
C HIS A 64 -51.86 -3.05 -17.15
N PRO A 65 -51.55 -3.29 -18.46
CA PRO A 65 -50.36 -3.99 -19.01
C PRO A 65 -49.84 -3.45 -20.40
N LEU A 66 -48.91 -4.21 -21.01
CA LEU A 66 -48.45 -4.18 -22.44
C LEU A 66 -47.37 -3.12 -22.77
N PHE A 67 -46.39 -3.34 -23.66
CA PHE A 67 -46.31 -4.24 -24.84
C PHE A 67 -44.92 -4.91 -25.02
N ASP A 68 -44.88 -5.98 -25.83
CA ASP A 68 -43.66 -6.60 -26.41
C ASP A 68 -42.88 -5.69 -27.37
N GLY A 69 -41.59 -6.01 -27.61
CA GLY A 69 -40.76 -5.35 -28.62
C GLY A 69 -39.37 -6.00 -28.80
N ASP A 70 -39.28 -6.95 -29.74
CA ASP A 70 -38.12 -7.80 -30.00
C ASP A 70 -37.04 -7.13 -30.91
N ALA A 71 -35.88 -7.79 -31.02
CA ALA A 71 -34.94 -7.76 -32.15
C ALA A 71 -33.96 -6.57 -32.42
N ASP A 72 -32.69 -6.85 -32.09
CA ASP A 72 -31.58 -7.09 -33.04
C ASP A 72 -30.68 -5.95 -33.62
N LYS A 73 -29.36 -6.21 -33.51
CA LYS A 73 -28.18 -5.76 -34.29
C LYS A 73 -28.09 -4.32 -34.87
N GLY A 74 -27.02 -3.63 -34.47
CA GLY A 74 -26.43 -2.51 -35.24
C GLY A 74 -25.01 -2.13 -34.81
N ARG A 75 -23.98 -2.82 -35.33
CA ARG A 75 -22.59 -2.32 -35.29
C ARG A 75 -22.37 -1.36 -36.45
N ASP A 76 -21.94 -0.11 -36.20
CA ASP A 76 -20.90 0.54 -37.02
C ASP A 76 -20.27 1.81 -36.39
N ASP A 77 -18.96 1.74 -36.18
CA ASP A 77 -17.94 2.70 -36.65
C ASP A 77 -18.13 4.24 -36.48
N ARG A 78 -17.54 4.85 -35.43
CA ARG A 78 -16.39 5.81 -35.49
C ARG A 78 -16.28 6.90 -34.40
N PHE A 79 -15.02 7.33 -34.26
CA PHE A 79 -14.49 8.66 -33.92
C PHE A 79 -14.15 9.04 -32.47
N ARG A 80 -12.83 9.20 -32.28
CA ARG A 80 -12.16 10.13 -31.35
C ARG A 80 -12.95 11.43 -31.11
N ARG A 81 -13.07 11.84 -29.83
CA ARG A 81 -12.89 13.22 -29.36
C ARG A 81 -12.68 13.25 -27.85
N GLY A 82 -11.87 14.19 -27.37
CA GLY A 82 -11.51 14.30 -25.96
C GLY A 82 -12.63 14.88 -25.10
N PHE A 83 -12.59 14.55 -23.80
CA PHE A 83 -13.59 14.98 -22.82
C PHE A 83 -13.33 16.41 -22.35
N TYR A 84 -14.30 17.29 -22.59
CA TYR A 84 -14.43 18.55 -21.87
C TYR A 84 -15.35 18.35 -20.66
N VAL A 85 -14.84 18.62 -19.46
CA VAL A 85 -15.59 18.52 -18.20
C VAL A 85 -16.78 19.48 -18.21
N ARG A 86 -17.97 19.00 -17.81
CA ARG A 86 -19.14 19.85 -17.54
C ARG A 86 -19.66 19.61 -16.12
N ARG A 87 -19.49 20.62 -15.26
CA ARG A 87 -19.84 20.58 -13.83
C ARG A 87 -21.32 20.25 -13.58
N PRO A 88 -21.67 19.35 -12.64
CA PRO A 88 -23.00 19.31 -12.04
C PRO A 88 -23.19 20.47 -11.04
N ARG A 89 -24.45 20.83 -10.77
CA ARG A 89 -24.83 21.96 -9.90
C ARG A 89 -24.82 21.55 -8.42
N ARG A 90 -24.41 22.49 -7.54
CA ARG A 90 -24.44 22.33 -6.07
C ARG A 90 -25.85 22.06 -5.56
N LEU A 91 -25.99 21.07 -4.69
CA LEU A 91 -27.03 21.01 -3.66
C LEU A 91 -26.43 21.59 -2.36
N VAL A 92 -27.19 22.44 -1.68
CA VAL A 92 -26.82 23.02 -0.37
C VAL A 92 -27.80 22.47 0.66
N PRO A 93 -27.33 21.87 1.78
CA PRO A 93 -28.24 21.41 2.83
C PRO A 93 -28.79 22.60 3.63
N ALA A 94 -30.10 22.61 3.84
CA ALA A 94 -30.78 23.67 4.58
C ALA A 94 -30.52 23.56 6.09
N LYS A 95 -29.93 24.60 6.69
CA LYS A 95 -29.98 24.82 8.15
C LYS A 95 -31.28 25.55 8.49
N ALA A 96 -32.07 24.98 9.39
CA ALA A 96 -33.18 25.70 10.00
C ALA A 96 -32.66 26.72 11.02
N ALA A 97 -33.05 27.98 10.85
CA ALA A 97 -32.94 29.04 11.84
C ALA A 97 -34.32 29.73 11.93
N VAL A 98 -34.79 29.97 13.15
CA VAL A 98 -36.12 30.52 13.43
C VAL A 98 -36.10 32.04 13.41
N ASP A 99 -37.23 32.64 13.03
CA ASP A 99 -37.46 34.06 12.79
C ASP A 99 -36.94 35.02 13.88
N GLU A 100 -36.36 36.14 13.44
CA GLU A 100 -36.68 37.46 13.99
C GLU A 100 -36.96 38.45 12.84
N ASN A 101 -38.05 39.22 12.96
CA ASN A 101 -38.50 40.21 11.99
C ASN A 101 -37.80 41.55 12.18
N LEU A 102 -37.52 42.29 11.08
CA LEU A 102 -37.60 43.77 11.03
C LEU A 102 -37.51 44.34 9.58
N THR A 103 -38.68 44.47 8.96
CA THR A 103 -39.15 45.56 8.07
C THR A 103 -38.21 46.51 7.28
N LEU A 104 -38.63 46.70 6.00
CA LEU A 104 -38.78 47.97 5.24
C LEU A 104 -37.56 48.65 4.56
N LEU A 105 -37.55 48.63 3.21
CA LEU A 105 -37.72 49.77 2.27
C LEU A 105 -37.40 49.26 0.82
N ARG A 106 -38.36 49.27 -0.12
CA ARG A 106 -38.60 50.28 -1.19
C ARG A 106 -37.40 50.54 -2.14
N ASP A 107 -37.55 50.76 -3.46
CA ASP A 107 -38.63 50.59 -4.46
C ASP A 107 -38.00 50.83 -5.86
N HIS A 108 -38.71 50.50 -6.96
CA HIS A 108 -38.40 50.87 -8.37
C HIS A 108 -37.10 50.29 -9.01
N GLU A 109 -36.98 50.06 -10.33
CA GLU A 109 -37.98 49.90 -11.38
C GLU A 109 -37.45 49.03 -12.53
N ARG A 110 -38.39 48.29 -13.14
CA ARG A 110 -38.27 47.64 -14.44
C ARG A 110 -38.24 48.66 -15.59
N ALA A 111 -37.47 48.36 -16.63
CA ALA A 111 -37.83 48.73 -17.99
C ALA A 111 -37.49 47.56 -18.94
N GLU A 112 -38.49 47.13 -19.71
CA GLU A 112 -38.38 46.22 -20.87
C GLU A 112 -38.04 47.08 -22.13
N LEU A 113 -37.87 46.65 -23.39
CA LEU A 113 -38.16 45.43 -24.17
C LEU A 113 -37.36 45.51 -25.53
N VAL A 114 -37.67 44.65 -26.52
CA VAL A 114 -37.45 44.80 -28.01
C VAL A 114 -36.11 44.38 -28.68
N VAL A 115 -35.92 43.08 -28.85
CA VAL A 115 -35.84 42.29 -30.13
C VAL A 115 -35.49 42.96 -31.51
N ALA A 116 -34.30 42.59 -32.07
CA ALA A 116 -33.98 42.19 -33.48
C ALA A 116 -33.86 43.25 -34.66
N PRO A 117 -33.48 42.86 -35.92
CA PRO A 117 -32.13 42.40 -36.35
C PRO A 117 -31.58 42.90 -37.74
N GLY A 118 -30.27 42.68 -38.02
CA GLY A 118 -29.64 42.60 -39.39
C GLY A 118 -28.90 43.85 -39.92
N PRO A 119 -28.17 43.80 -41.07
CA PRO A 119 -27.84 42.67 -41.98
C PRO A 119 -26.33 42.57 -42.43
N PHE A 120 -26.07 41.75 -43.46
CA PHE A 120 -24.77 41.39 -44.11
C PHE A 120 -24.19 42.43 -45.11
N ASP A 121 -22.86 42.44 -45.33
CA ASP A 121 -22.24 42.54 -46.70
C ASP A 121 -20.79 41.95 -46.76
N ARG A 122 -20.21 41.82 -47.97
CA ARG A 122 -18.95 41.12 -48.32
C ARG A 122 -17.93 42.04 -49.05
N ARG A 123 -16.62 41.72 -48.97
CA ARG A 123 -15.64 41.44 -50.08
C ARG A 123 -14.19 41.95 -49.86
N ARG A 124 -13.26 41.29 -50.59
CA ARG A 124 -11.85 41.62 -50.96
C ARG A 124 -10.74 41.22 -49.95
N GLU A 125 -9.90 40.22 -50.28
CA GLU A 125 -8.62 40.25 -51.06
C GLU A 125 -7.43 40.76 -50.19
N GLY A 126 -6.24 40.14 -50.06
CA GLY A 126 -5.59 39.00 -50.73
C GLY A 126 -4.36 38.45 -49.92
N PRO A 127 -3.45 37.60 -50.49
CA PRO A 127 -2.82 36.52 -49.72
C PRO A 127 -1.27 36.49 -49.62
N VAL A 128 -0.75 36.03 -48.47
CA VAL A 128 0.64 35.61 -48.17
C VAL A 128 0.56 34.59 -47.00
N ARG A 129 1.24 33.43 -46.89
CA ARG A 129 2.02 32.55 -47.80
C ARG A 129 2.04 31.14 -47.15
N LEU A 130 2.26 30.05 -47.92
CA LEU A 130 2.67 28.73 -47.42
C LEU A 130 3.61 28.06 -48.44
N LEU A 131 4.77 27.57 -48.00
CA LEU A 131 5.78 26.97 -48.87
C LEU A 131 5.56 25.46 -49.02
N ALA A 132 5.25 25.02 -50.24
CA ALA A 132 5.24 23.60 -50.62
C ALA A 132 5.64 23.43 -52.09
N ARG A 133 6.69 22.64 -52.33
CA ARG A 133 7.22 22.02 -53.58
C ARG A 133 8.58 21.40 -53.18
N SER A 134 9.08 20.29 -53.73
CA SER A 134 8.65 19.35 -54.80
C SER A 134 9.44 18.03 -54.55
N ASP A 135 9.40 16.91 -55.32
CA ASP A 135 8.85 16.63 -56.66
C ASP A 135 8.55 15.11 -56.86
N ARG A 136 8.15 14.72 -58.08
CA ARG A 136 7.62 13.40 -58.47
C ARG A 136 8.59 12.51 -59.26
N ARG A 137 8.32 11.19 -59.21
CA ARG A 137 8.65 10.11 -60.20
C ARG A 137 10.15 9.70 -60.25
N ARG A 138 10.51 8.45 -60.60
CA ARG A 138 9.89 7.47 -61.56
C ARG A 138 10.27 6.00 -61.23
N ARG A 139 9.48 5.02 -61.71
CA ARG A 139 9.70 3.56 -61.57
C ARG A 139 10.65 2.95 -62.63
N ARG A 140 11.33 1.85 -62.26
CA ARG A 140 11.65 0.59 -63.02
C ARG A 140 12.48 -0.31 -62.08
N GLU A 141 12.06 -1.48 -61.60
CA GLU A 141 11.63 -2.74 -62.24
C GLU A 141 12.78 -3.60 -62.83
N VAL A 142 13.21 -4.62 -62.07
CA VAL A 142 13.90 -5.84 -62.54
C VAL A 142 13.37 -7.03 -61.69
N LYS A 143 13.32 -8.23 -62.27
CA LYS A 143 12.66 -9.45 -61.74
C LYS A 143 13.54 -10.68 -62.03
N LYS A 144 13.36 -11.79 -61.26
CA LYS A 144 14.07 -13.11 -61.30
C LYS A 144 15.36 -13.15 -60.46
N LYS A 145 15.80 -14.28 -59.88
CA LYS A 145 15.43 -15.71 -59.96
C LYS A 145 15.79 -16.41 -58.61
N CYS A 146 14.89 -17.16 -57.97
CA CYS A 146 14.83 -18.64 -57.85
C CYS A 146 16.00 -19.39 -57.16
N GLN A 147 15.60 -20.27 -56.21
CA GLN A 147 16.28 -21.50 -55.73
C GLN A 147 17.52 -21.28 -54.83
N SER A 148 17.78 -22.09 -53.78
CA SER A 148 17.55 -23.55 -53.68
C SER A 148 17.60 -24.14 -52.25
N TYR A 149 16.97 -25.30 -52.06
CA TYR A 149 17.08 -26.29 -50.94
C TYR A 149 16.66 -25.83 -49.51
N GLY A 150 16.03 -26.64 -48.65
CA GLY A 150 15.50 -28.01 -48.80
C GLY A 150 15.89 -28.94 -47.63
N PHE A 151 14.91 -29.70 -47.10
CA PHE A 151 14.99 -30.68 -46.00
C PHE A 151 15.22 -30.08 -44.59
N ASP A 152 14.67 -30.63 -43.49
CA ASP A 152 13.92 -31.89 -43.33
C ASP A 152 12.83 -31.84 -42.25
N ASP A 153 11.77 -32.64 -42.41
CA ASP A 153 10.70 -32.88 -41.41
C ASP A 153 10.95 -34.21 -40.68
N GLY A 154 10.93 -34.21 -39.35
CA GLY A 154 11.24 -35.38 -38.52
C GLY A 154 10.10 -35.76 -37.56
N HIS A 155 9.14 -36.57 -37.99
CA HIS A 155 8.13 -37.14 -37.09
C HIS A 155 8.71 -38.19 -36.12
N GLY A 156 8.40 -38.06 -34.83
CA GLY A 156 8.58 -39.11 -33.82
C GLY A 156 7.41 -39.14 -32.83
N ARG A 157 6.71 -40.28 -32.73
CA ARG A 157 5.55 -40.47 -31.83
C ARG A 157 5.92 -41.24 -30.54
N CYS A 158 4.99 -41.16 -29.58
CA CYS A 158 4.73 -42.08 -28.46
C CYS A 158 5.52 -41.91 -27.15
N GLY A 159 4.77 -41.83 -26.05
CA GLY A 159 5.29 -41.85 -24.68
C GLY A 159 4.30 -41.31 -23.63
N SER A 160 3.19 -42.01 -23.36
CA SER A 160 2.28 -41.65 -22.26
C SER A 160 2.94 -41.95 -20.89
N PRO A 161 2.68 -41.16 -19.83
CA PRO A 161 3.27 -41.36 -18.51
C PRO A 161 2.54 -42.42 -17.68
N VAL A 162 3.29 -43.10 -16.80
CA VAL A 162 2.79 -43.99 -15.75
C VAL A 162 2.98 -43.29 -14.39
N PRO A 163 1.99 -43.29 -13.47
CA PRO A 163 2.03 -42.47 -12.27
C PRO A 163 2.89 -43.07 -11.15
N GLY A 164 3.62 -42.22 -10.44
CA GLY A 164 4.38 -42.56 -9.23
C GLY A 164 4.07 -41.60 -8.09
N GLY A 165 3.06 -41.92 -7.28
CA GLY A 165 2.71 -41.11 -6.12
C GLY A 165 3.77 -41.18 -5.03
N ARG A 166 3.97 -40.08 -4.30
CA ARG A 166 4.68 -40.06 -3.01
C ARG A 166 3.84 -39.30 -1.99
N ALA A 167 3.70 -39.89 -0.81
CA ALA A 167 2.93 -39.34 0.29
C ALA A 167 3.67 -38.16 0.94
N TRP A 168 2.90 -37.18 1.41
CA TRP A 168 3.40 -36.12 2.28
C TRP A 168 3.49 -36.64 3.70
N ASN A 169 4.66 -36.50 4.33
CA ASN A 169 4.87 -36.95 5.70
C ASN A 169 4.33 -35.91 6.69
N ILE A 170 3.49 -36.39 7.59
CA ILE A 170 3.00 -35.67 8.78
C ILE A 170 4.17 -35.44 9.75
N CYS A 171 4.32 -34.24 10.31
CA CYS A 171 5.22 -33.99 11.45
C CYS A 171 4.70 -34.71 12.71
N PRO A 172 5.49 -35.59 13.36
CA PRO A 172 5.19 -36.06 14.70
C PRO A 172 5.81 -35.12 15.76
N THR A 173 5.10 -34.99 16.87
CA THR A 173 5.49 -34.23 18.06
C THR A 173 6.77 -34.75 18.72
N ARG A 174 7.54 -33.82 19.28
CA ARG A 174 8.79 -34.06 20.02
C ARG A 174 8.50 -34.66 21.42
N THR A 175 9.11 -35.81 21.71
CA THR A 175 9.26 -36.34 23.09
C THR A 175 10.68 -36.86 23.28
N ASP A 176 11.31 -36.49 24.39
CA ASP A 176 12.68 -36.89 24.74
C ASP A 176 12.78 -38.37 25.11
N ASP A 177 13.92 -39.01 24.84
CA ASP A 177 14.58 -39.86 25.86
C ASP A 177 16.10 -40.01 25.64
N LYS A 178 16.82 -40.44 26.69
CA LYS A 178 18.29 -40.47 26.78
C LYS A 178 18.87 -41.89 26.83
N SER A 179 19.88 -42.15 26.00
CA SER A 179 21.00 -43.08 26.24
C SER A 179 21.97 -43.02 25.04
N GLY A 180 23.29 -43.21 25.13
CA GLY A 180 24.14 -43.47 26.29
C GLY A 180 25.29 -44.41 25.91
N GLU A 181 26.52 -43.89 25.82
CA GLU A 181 27.80 -44.65 25.69
C GLU A 181 27.99 -45.48 24.39
N SER A 182 29.20 -45.77 23.88
CA SER A 182 30.59 -45.36 24.18
C SER A 182 31.49 -45.67 22.95
N GLY A 183 32.72 -45.14 22.90
CA GLY A 183 33.80 -45.73 22.05
C GLY A 183 34.63 -44.77 21.19
N GLY A 184 35.86 -44.50 21.63
CA GLY A 184 37.01 -44.16 20.79
C GLY A 184 38.24 -44.94 21.31
N PRO A 185 39.48 -44.69 20.84
CA PRO A 185 39.90 -43.78 19.78
C PRO A 185 40.88 -44.42 18.75
N SER A 186 41.22 -43.71 17.67
CA SER A 186 42.53 -43.90 17.01
C SER A 186 43.02 -42.62 16.30
N GLN A 187 44.33 -42.36 16.36
CA GLN A 187 44.98 -41.18 15.81
C GLN A 187 45.67 -41.47 14.47
N ARG A 188 45.55 -40.53 13.52
CA ARG A 188 46.52 -40.10 12.48
C ARG A 188 45.78 -39.11 11.55
N GLY A 189 46.29 -37.94 11.16
CA GLY A 189 47.56 -37.29 11.49
C GLY A 189 48.40 -37.00 10.25
N GLU A 190 48.00 -36.04 9.40
CA GLU A 190 48.88 -35.46 8.37
C GLU A 190 48.40 -34.05 7.94
N ARG A 191 49.36 -33.17 7.63
CA ARG A 191 49.19 -31.80 7.10
C ARG A 191 50.09 -31.66 5.88
N TYR A 192 49.69 -30.96 4.82
CA TYR A 192 50.53 -30.08 3.96
C TYR A 192 49.55 -29.29 3.07
N ARG A 193 49.37 -27.96 3.21
CA ARG A 193 50.21 -26.78 2.89
C ARG A 193 50.08 -26.34 1.42
N ALA A 194 49.71 -25.08 1.22
CA ALA A 194 49.47 -24.46 -0.08
C ALA A 194 50.75 -24.06 -0.82
N GLU A 195 50.67 -24.00 -2.14
CA GLU A 195 51.67 -23.37 -3.01
C GLU A 195 51.15 -22.06 -3.61
N SER A 196 52.07 -21.10 -3.78
CA SER A 196 51.80 -19.75 -4.25
C SER A 196 52.58 -19.45 -5.53
N GLY A 197 51.89 -19.14 -6.63
CA GLY A 197 52.49 -18.62 -7.86
C GLY A 197 52.77 -17.11 -7.77
N ARG A 198 53.90 -16.65 -8.33
CA ARG A 198 54.28 -15.23 -8.48
C ARG A 198 54.43 -14.86 -9.97
N PHE A 199 54.70 -13.57 -10.19
CA PHE A 199 54.99 -12.86 -11.45
C PHE A 199 53.76 -12.26 -12.16
N ALA A 200 53.75 -11.00 -12.60
CA ALA A 200 54.77 -9.94 -12.55
C ALA A 200 54.16 -8.54 -12.34
N ARG A 201 54.99 -7.56 -11.94
CA ARG A 201 54.62 -6.13 -11.90
C ARG A 201 54.88 -5.47 -13.26
N THR A 202 54.00 -4.56 -13.66
CA THR A 202 54.32 -3.40 -14.50
C THR A 202 53.72 -2.16 -13.86
N GLU A 203 54.45 -1.04 -13.89
CA GLU A 203 54.04 0.22 -13.25
C GLU A 203 53.16 1.06 -14.18
N GLY A 204 52.15 1.71 -13.62
CA GLY A 204 51.29 2.69 -14.28
C GLY A 204 50.76 3.66 -13.21
N ARG A 205 50.88 4.97 -13.47
CA ARG A 205 50.70 6.03 -12.46
C ARG A 205 49.26 6.53 -12.33
N ASP A 206 48.95 6.92 -11.09
CA ASP A 206 48.10 8.04 -10.64
C ASP A 206 46.63 8.13 -11.09
N GLY A 207 45.72 8.11 -10.10
CA GLY A 207 44.27 8.31 -10.29
C GLY A 207 43.39 7.85 -9.12
N GLY A 208 43.89 7.91 -7.88
CA GLY A 208 43.20 7.31 -6.73
C GLY A 208 42.01 8.14 -6.22
N PHE A 209 40.79 7.65 -6.43
CA PHE A 209 39.62 8.05 -5.64
C PHE A 209 39.65 7.34 -4.27
N PRO A 210 39.28 8.00 -3.15
CA PRO A 210 39.34 7.39 -1.82
C PRO A 210 38.22 6.36 -1.64
N SER A 211 38.61 5.11 -1.40
CA SER A 211 37.66 4.01 -1.13
C SER A 211 37.08 4.10 0.27
N GLY A 212 35.75 4.05 0.35
CA GLY A 212 34.97 3.50 1.48
C GLY A 212 35.46 3.81 2.90
N ALA A 213 35.26 5.04 3.37
CA ALA A 213 35.17 5.26 4.80
C ALA A 213 33.91 4.55 5.34
N ARG A 214 34.09 3.44 6.08
CA ARG A 214 33.04 2.97 7.01
C ARG A 214 32.76 4.14 7.96
N ARG A 215 31.55 4.69 7.89
CA ARG A 215 31.10 5.67 8.89
C ARG A 215 30.89 4.92 10.21
N GLU A 216 31.80 5.12 11.15
CA GLU A 216 31.48 4.89 12.56
C GLU A 216 30.28 5.79 12.88
N ARG A 217 29.18 5.17 13.32
CA ARG A 217 28.02 5.91 13.82
C ARG A 217 28.43 6.44 15.19
N ASP A 218 28.56 7.75 15.33
CA ASP A 218 28.77 8.40 16.63
C ASP A 218 27.63 7.98 17.58
N GLU A 219 27.94 7.20 18.62
CA GLU A 219 27.02 6.85 19.70
C GLU A 219 26.76 8.05 20.65
N GLY A 220 26.73 9.26 20.10
CA GLY A 220 26.80 10.55 20.80
C GLY A 220 25.68 11.53 20.47
N HIS A 221 24.75 11.19 19.57
CA HIS A 221 23.48 11.91 19.45
C HIS A 221 22.37 11.11 20.11
N ALA A 222 21.88 11.62 21.25
CA ALA A 222 20.61 11.18 21.80
C ALA A 222 19.50 11.63 20.84
N MET A 223 19.11 10.72 19.94
CA MET A 223 17.96 10.89 19.05
C MET A 223 16.73 11.29 19.86
N SER A 224 15.93 12.23 19.34
CA SER A 224 14.61 12.51 19.90
C SER A 224 13.80 11.22 20.00
N GLY A 225 13.07 11.04 21.11
CA GLY A 225 12.45 9.77 21.50
C GLY A 225 11.21 9.35 20.69
N ALA A 226 11.27 9.45 19.37
CA ALA A 226 10.21 9.07 18.45
C ALA A 226 10.41 7.65 17.90
N VAL A 227 9.32 6.89 17.84
CA VAL A 227 9.29 5.54 17.25
C VAL A 227 9.66 5.58 15.76
N TRP A 228 10.45 4.60 15.32
CA TRP A 228 11.13 4.60 14.02
C TRP A 228 10.18 4.81 12.82
N TRP A 229 8.96 4.29 12.88
CA TRP A 229 8.00 4.35 11.79
C TRP A 229 7.36 5.74 11.61
N LYS A 230 7.54 6.67 12.56
CA LYS A 230 7.09 8.06 12.41
C LYS A 230 8.10 8.92 11.66
N SER A 231 9.39 8.75 11.94
CA SER A 231 10.47 9.50 11.29
C SER A 231 10.91 8.89 9.96
N GLY A 232 10.88 7.56 9.87
CA GLY A 232 11.48 6.80 8.77
C GLY A 232 10.70 6.81 7.45
N THR A 233 11.39 6.36 6.40
CA THR A 233 10.86 6.19 5.03
C THR A 233 10.71 4.70 4.72
N ILE A 234 9.52 4.29 4.25
CA ILE A 234 9.22 2.90 3.87
C ILE A 234 9.40 2.72 2.36
N TYR A 235 10.02 1.61 1.96
CA TYR A 235 10.20 1.21 0.57
C TYR A 235 9.51 -0.12 0.28
N GLN A 236 8.45 -0.10 -0.52
CA GLN A 236 7.70 -1.29 -0.91
C GLN A 236 8.40 -2.05 -2.04
N ILE A 237 8.70 -3.31 -1.77
CA ILE A 237 9.28 -4.28 -2.69
C ILE A 237 8.17 -5.26 -3.11
N TYR A 238 7.99 -5.44 -4.42
CA TYR A 238 7.23 -6.55 -4.98
C TYR A 238 8.21 -7.68 -5.37
N PRO A 239 8.32 -8.78 -4.59
CA PRO A 239 9.46 -9.70 -4.69
C PRO A 239 9.72 -10.22 -6.10
N ARG A 240 8.67 -10.68 -6.80
CA ARG A 240 8.70 -11.24 -8.16
C ARG A 240 9.39 -10.36 -9.20
N SER A 241 9.53 -9.06 -8.96
CA SER A 241 9.98 -8.07 -9.95
C SER A 241 11.15 -7.22 -9.46
N PHE A 242 11.68 -7.49 -8.27
CA PHE A 242 12.77 -6.68 -7.73
C PHE A 242 14.14 -7.14 -8.22
N GLN A 243 14.52 -8.40 -7.97
CA GLN A 243 15.77 -8.99 -8.47
C GLN A 243 15.67 -10.51 -8.48
N ASP A 244 15.86 -11.15 -9.63
CA ASP A 244 16.08 -12.59 -9.73
C ASP A 244 17.57 -12.89 -9.44
N SER A 245 17.83 -13.91 -8.63
CA SER A 245 19.17 -14.31 -8.22
C SER A 245 19.66 -15.63 -8.85
N ASN A 246 18.76 -16.37 -9.50
CA ASN A 246 18.90 -17.77 -9.91
C ASN A 246 18.75 -18.00 -11.44
N GLY A 247 18.04 -17.11 -12.15
CA GLY A 247 17.86 -17.13 -13.61
C GLY A 247 16.51 -17.69 -14.11
N ASP A 248 15.55 -17.97 -13.24
CA ASP A 248 14.20 -18.45 -13.62
C ASP A 248 13.26 -17.36 -14.17
N GLY A 249 13.64 -16.07 -14.02
CA GLY A 249 12.87 -14.92 -14.49
C GLY A 249 11.99 -14.25 -13.44
N ILE A 250 12.03 -14.71 -12.19
CA ILE A 250 11.21 -14.21 -11.07
C ILE A 250 12.13 -13.77 -9.93
N GLY A 251 11.83 -12.61 -9.35
CA GLY A 251 12.62 -12.05 -8.26
C GLY A 251 12.44 -12.80 -6.94
N ASP A 252 13.53 -12.96 -6.19
CA ASP A 252 13.64 -13.86 -5.03
C ASP A 252 14.28 -13.17 -3.80
N LEU A 253 14.25 -13.82 -2.63
CA LEU A 253 14.77 -13.25 -1.38
C LEU A 253 16.29 -13.02 -1.43
N GLN A 254 17.06 -13.86 -2.14
CA GLN A 254 18.50 -13.68 -2.31
C GLN A 254 18.82 -12.50 -3.24
N GLY A 255 17.97 -12.22 -4.23
CA GLY A 255 18.02 -11.02 -5.05
C GLY A 255 17.77 -9.76 -4.23
N ILE A 256 16.77 -9.76 -3.35
CA ILE A 256 16.52 -8.67 -2.39
C ILE A 256 17.75 -8.45 -1.50
N ARG A 257 18.33 -9.52 -0.93
CA ARG A 257 19.58 -9.45 -0.14
C ARG A 257 20.73 -8.78 -0.90
N ARG A 258 20.97 -9.18 -2.16
CA ARG A 258 22.01 -8.57 -3.02
C ARG A 258 21.81 -7.07 -3.24
N ARG A 259 20.58 -6.55 -3.11
CA ARG A 259 20.23 -5.13 -3.33
C ARG A 259 20.04 -4.34 -2.02
N LEU A 260 20.17 -4.94 -0.83
CA LEU A 260 20.21 -4.18 0.45
C LEU A 260 21.26 -3.03 0.47
N PRO A 261 22.49 -3.18 -0.09
CA PRO A 261 23.46 -2.07 -0.15
C PRO A 261 23.01 -0.89 -1.03
N TYR A 262 22.07 -1.11 -1.96
CA TYR A 262 21.44 -0.02 -2.71
C TYR A 262 20.40 0.71 -1.86
N LEU A 263 19.58 -0.02 -1.11
CA LEU A 263 18.54 0.57 -0.25
C LEU A 263 19.15 1.37 0.93
N ASP A 264 20.23 0.85 1.53
CA ASP A 264 21.06 1.59 2.49
C ASP A 264 21.65 2.88 1.88
N TRP A 265 22.15 2.81 0.64
CA TRP A 265 22.66 4.00 -0.08
C TRP A 265 21.58 5.02 -0.44
N LEU A 266 20.36 4.57 -0.75
CA LEU A 266 19.18 5.40 -1.01
C LEU A 266 18.70 6.10 0.27
N GLY A 267 18.99 5.51 1.44
CA GLY A 267 18.75 6.09 2.76
C GLY A 267 17.39 5.76 3.37
N VAL A 268 16.65 4.78 2.84
CA VAL A 268 15.36 4.35 3.40
C VAL A 268 15.55 3.64 4.74
N ASP A 269 14.52 3.63 5.59
CA ASP A 269 14.59 3.07 6.95
C ASP A 269 13.96 1.69 7.05
N ALA A 270 13.01 1.38 6.17
CA ALA A 270 12.30 0.11 6.16
C ALA A 270 12.05 -0.41 4.75
N ILE A 271 12.08 -1.73 4.62
CA ILE A 271 11.53 -2.44 3.47
C ILE A 271 10.19 -3.07 3.85
N TRP A 272 9.18 -2.92 3.00
CA TRP A 272 7.94 -3.69 3.06
C TRP A 272 7.95 -4.69 1.93
N LEU A 273 7.91 -5.98 2.25
CA LEU A 273 7.77 -7.04 1.27
C LEU A 273 6.29 -7.34 1.04
N SER A 274 5.81 -7.25 -0.21
CA SER A 274 4.58 -7.94 -0.64
C SER A 274 4.69 -9.46 -0.40
N PRO A 275 3.59 -10.24 -0.43
CA PRO A 275 3.57 -11.62 0.06
C PRO A 275 4.69 -12.52 -0.47
N ILE A 276 5.31 -13.27 0.46
CA ILE A 276 6.37 -14.28 0.19
C ILE A 276 5.94 -15.70 0.61
N PHE A 277 4.69 -15.87 1.02
CA PHE A 277 4.16 -17.10 1.61
C PHE A 277 3.87 -18.16 0.55
N PRO A 278 3.98 -19.47 0.87
CA PRO A 278 3.58 -20.56 0.00
C PRO A 278 2.20 -20.34 -0.61
N SER A 279 2.12 -20.35 -1.94
CA SER A 279 0.93 -19.93 -2.67
C SER A 279 0.86 -20.60 -4.05
N PRO A 280 -0.33 -20.99 -4.55
CA PRO A 280 -0.53 -21.38 -5.95
C PRO A 280 -0.25 -20.26 -6.97
N MET A 281 -0.05 -19.02 -6.51
CA MET A 281 0.20 -17.83 -7.32
C MET A 281 -0.96 -17.43 -8.24
N ALA A 282 -2.21 -17.79 -7.89
CA ALA A 282 -3.40 -17.37 -8.61
C ALA A 282 -3.60 -15.85 -8.53
N ASP A 283 -3.24 -15.24 -7.40
CA ASP A 283 -3.11 -13.79 -7.18
C ASP A 283 -1.68 -13.46 -6.68
N PHE A 284 -0.69 -14.15 -7.26
CA PHE A 284 0.76 -13.96 -7.07
C PHE A 284 1.27 -13.88 -5.62
N GLY A 285 0.63 -14.59 -4.69
CA GLY A 285 1.05 -14.67 -3.29
C GLY A 285 -0.02 -14.21 -2.29
N TYR A 286 -1.07 -13.50 -2.74
CA TYR A 286 -2.22 -13.16 -1.89
C TYR A 286 -3.13 -14.38 -1.65
N ASP A 287 -3.14 -15.37 -2.55
CA ASP A 287 -3.72 -16.69 -2.33
C ASP A 287 -2.78 -17.56 -1.45
N VAL A 288 -2.74 -17.31 -0.15
CA VAL A 288 -1.84 -17.99 0.80
C VAL A 288 -2.28 -19.43 1.12
N ALA A 289 -1.41 -20.41 0.90
CA ALA A 289 -1.63 -21.84 1.19
C ALA A 289 -0.91 -22.35 2.47
N ASP A 290 0.07 -21.62 2.99
CA ASP A 290 0.64 -21.78 4.34
C ASP A 290 1.17 -20.43 4.84
N TYR A 291 0.66 -19.95 5.98
CA TYR A 291 1.04 -18.65 6.55
C TYR A 291 2.42 -18.61 7.22
N CYS A 292 3.01 -19.75 7.58
CA CYS A 292 4.26 -19.81 8.35
C CYS A 292 5.46 -20.31 7.52
N GLY A 293 5.29 -20.40 6.19
CA GLY A 293 6.34 -20.77 5.25
C GLY A 293 6.89 -19.61 4.43
N VAL A 294 7.85 -19.93 3.57
CA VAL A 294 8.29 -19.10 2.43
C VAL A 294 8.05 -19.93 1.17
N ASP A 295 7.49 -19.32 0.12
CA ASP A 295 7.25 -20.04 -1.13
C ASP A 295 8.59 -20.43 -1.80
N PRO A 296 8.72 -21.68 -2.30
CA PRO A 296 9.92 -22.12 -3.02
C PRO A 296 10.34 -21.23 -4.19
N ILE A 297 9.43 -20.48 -4.82
CA ILE A 297 9.74 -19.52 -5.89
C ILE A 297 10.56 -18.31 -5.40
N PHE A 298 10.44 -17.96 -4.11
CA PHE A 298 11.18 -16.87 -3.48
C PHE A 298 12.40 -17.36 -2.68
N GLY A 299 12.49 -18.67 -2.42
CA GLY A 299 13.58 -19.32 -1.72
C GLY A 299 13.08 -20.17 -0.55
N SER A 300 13.74 -20.04 0.60
CA SER A 300 13.46 -20.83 1.79
C SER A 300 13.41 -19.97 3.06
N MET A 301 12.94 -20.56 4.16
CA MET A 301 12.98 -19.91 5.48
C MET A 301 14.40 -19.53 5.91
N ALA A 302 15.44 -20.27 5.48
CA ALA A 302 16.82 -19.91 5.76
C ALA A 302 17.28 -18.67 4.98
N ASP A 303 16.75 -18.45 3.77
CA ASP A 303 17.01 -17.25 2.98
C ASP A 303 16.32 -16.02 3.59
N PHE A 304 15.12 -16.21 4.15
CA PHE A 304 14.44 -15.18 4.95
C PHE A 304 15.20 -14.84 6.24
N ASP A 305 15.64 -15.85 7.00
CA ASP A 305 16.42 -15.64 8.23
C ASP A 305 17.76 -14.93 7.94
N ALA A 306 18.35 -15.17 6.76
CA ALA A 306 19.52 -14.45 6.30
C ALA A 306 19.19 -13.02 5.83
N LEU A 307 18.05 -12.79 5.17
CA LEU A 307 17.59 -11.46 4.76
C LEU A 307 17.33 -10.55 5.96
N ILE A 308 16.62 -11.04 6.98
CA ILE A 308 16.31 -10.25 8.17
C ILE A 308 17.57 -9.98 9.02
N GLY A 309 18.53 -10.91 9.03
CA GLY A 309 19.86 -10.71 9.61
C GLY A 309 20.65 -9.58 8.94
N ASP A 310 20.74 -9.61 7.61
CA ASP A 310 21.46 -8.58 6.84
C ASP A 310 20.76 -7.21 6.91
N ALA A 311 19.43 -7.16 6.83
CA ALA A 311 18.66 -5.93 6.96
C ALA A 311 18.94 -5.24 8.29
N ARG A 312 18.86 -5.99 9.41
CA ARG A 312 19.23 -5.48 10.75
C ARG A 312 20.69 -5.04 10.84
N ALA A 313 21.62 -5.71 10.16
CA ALA A 313 23.03 -5.32 10.15
C ALA A 313 23.26 -3.94 9.50
N SER A 314 22.51 -3.62 8.45
CA SER A 314 22.46 -2.25 7.88
C SER A 314 21.72 -1.26 8.79
N GLY A 315 20.73 -1.74 9.55
CA GLY A 315 19.81 -0.93 10.36
C GLY A 315 18.45 -0.73 9.68
N LEU A 316 18.17 -1.47 8.61
CA LEU A 316 16.89 -1.51 7.92
C LEU A 316 15.88 -2.34 8.72
N LYS A 317 14.66 -1.83 8.78
CA LYS A 317 13.47 -2.49 9.31
C LYS A 317 12.80 -3.36 8.25
N LEU A 318 12.22 -4.49 8.64
CA LEU A 318 11.52 -5.40 7.72
C LEU A 318 10.05 -5.52 8.09
N ILE A 319 9.17 -4.99 7.23
CA ILE A 319 7.71 -5.16 7.29
C ILE A 319 7.34 -6.30 6.32
N LEU A 320 6.44 -7.19 6.75
CA LEU A 320 5.79 -8.16 5.87
C LEU A 320 4.37 -7.74 5.51
N ASP A 321 3.91 -8.14 4.33
CA ASP A 321 2.49 -8.25 4.09
C ASP A 321 1.85 -9.33 4.98
N PHE A 322 0.57 -9.19 5.29
CA PHE A 322 -0.22 -10.17 6.02
C PHE A 322 -1.61 -10.21 5.39
N VAL A 323 -2.07 -11.41 5.02
CA VAL A 323 -3.31 -11.60 4.25
C VAL A 323 -4.38 -12.34 5.08
N PRO A 324 -5.01 -11.67 6.05
CA PRO A 324 -5.95 -12.32 6.99
C PRO A 324 -7.34 -12.60 6.44
N ASN A 325 -7.77 -11.95 5.36
CA ASN A 325 -9.17 -12.01 4.93
C ASN A 325 -9.59 -13.36 4.34
N HIS A 326 -8.70 -13.97 3.56
CA HIS A 326 -8.93 -15.20 2.82
C HIS A 326 -7.66 -16.05 2.84
N THR A 327 -7.81 -17.34 2.58
CA THR A 327 -6.68 -18.24 2.24
C THR A 327 -6.79 -18.64 0.78
N SER A 328 -5.78 -19.32 0.24
CA SER A 328 -5.96 -20.17 -0.94
C SER A 328 -6.97 -21.30 -0.67
N ASP A 329 -7.69 -21.75 -1.70
CA ASP A 329 -8.48 -22.99 -1.68
C ASP A 329 -7.62 -24.26 -1.47
N GLN A 330 -6.30 -24.13 -1.69
CA GLN A 330 -5.32 -25.17 -1.41
C GLN A 330 -4.84 -25.20 0.05
N HIS A 331 -5.17 -24.17 0.85
CA HIS A 331 -4.82 -24.13 2.27
C HIS A 331 -5.43 -25.32 3.02
N ALA A 332 -4.68 -25.90 3.96
CA ALA A 332 -5.11 -27.09 4.70
C ALA A 332 -6.46 -26.87 5.41
N TRP A 333 -6.67 -25.67 5.96
CA TRP A 333 -7.93 -25.29 6.60
C TRP A 333 -9.13 -25.33 5.65
N PHE A 334 -9.02 -24.84 4.41
CA PHE A 334 -10.14 -24.89 3.46
C PHE A 334 -10.40 -26.32 2.99
N ARG A 335 -9.34 -27.09 2.72
CA ARG A 335 -9.46 -28.51 2.36
C ARG A 335 -10.17 -29.32 3.45
N GLU A 336 -9.89 -29.06 4.72
CA GLU A 336 -10.65 -29.62 5.85
C GLU A 336 -12.11 -29.10 5.88
N SER A 337 -12.31 -27.78 5.84
CA SER A 337 -13.64 -27.12 5.87
C SER A 337 -14.59 -27.62 4.76
N ARG A 338 -14.03 -27.85 3.56
CA ARG A 338 -14.73 -28.35 2.38
C ARG A 338 -15.01 -29.86 2.41
N SER A 339 -14.26 -30.63 3.21
CA SER A 339 -14.36 -32.11 3.22
C SER A 339 -15.73 -32.65 3.66
N SER A 340 -16.45 -31.92 4.51
CA SER A 340 -17.78 -32.27 5.01
C SER A 340 -18.44 -31.07 5.69
N ARG A 341 -19.78 -31.00 5.68
CA ARG A 341 -20.56 -30.06 6.51
C ARG A 341 -20.33 -30.27 8.02
N GLU A 342 -19.89 -31.46 8.44
CA GLU A 342 -19.65 -31.83 9.85
C GLU A 342 -18.16 -31.73 10.27
N ASN A 343 -17.28 -31.20 9.42
CA ASN A 343 -15.86 -31.03 9.77
C ASN A 343 -15.71 -29.95 10.85
N ALA A 344 -14.79 -30.14 11.81
CA ALA A 344 -14.51 -29.15 12.86
C ALA A 344 -14.15 -27.75 12.31
N LYS A 345 -13.46 -27.69 11.17
CA LYS A 345 -13.13 -26.44 10.46
C LYS A 345 -14.24 -25.95 9.50
N ARG A 346 -15.46 -26.51 9.53
CA ARG A 346 -16.54 -26.05 8.63
C ARG A 346 -16.81 -24.57 8.79
N ASP A 347 -16.96 -24.10 10.03
CA ASP A 347 -17.24 -22.69 10.36
C ASP A 347 -16.01 -21.77 10.31
N TRP A 348 -14.83 -22.27 9.92
CA TRP A 348 -13.66 -21.40 9.69
C TRP A 348 -13.81 -20.56 8.41
N TYR A 349 -14.69 -20.97 7.49
CA TYR A 349 -15.00 -20.26 6.24
C TYR A 349 -16.50 -19.98 6.14
N ILE A 350 -16.85 -19.01 5.29
CA ILE A 350 -18.23 -18.55 5.13
C ILE A 350 -18.97 -19.44 4.13
N TRP A 351 -19.78 -20.38 4.65
CA TRP A 351 -20.63 -21.29 3.87
C TRP A 351 -22.12 -20.95 3.96
N ARG A 352 -22.86 -21.05 2.86
CA ARG A 352 -24.32 -20.83 2.79
C ARG A 352 -25.00 -21.84 1.88
N ASP A 353 -26.21 -22.27 2.24
CA ASP A 353 -27.06 -23.02 1.31
C ASP A 353 -27.48 -22.12 0.12
N PRO A 354 -27.80 -22.70 -1.04
CA PRO A 354 -28.35 -21.95 -2.18
C PRO A 354 -29.60 -21.14 -1.82
N ALA A 355 -29.84 -20.08 -2.59
CA ALA A 355 -31.14 -19.40 -2.59
C ALA A 355 -32.26 -20.35 -3.10
N PRO A 356 -33.55 -20.03 -2.90
CA PRO A 356 -34.66 -20.91 -3.28
C PRO A 356 -34.77 -21.27 -4.77
N ASP A 357 -34.11 -20.52 -5.65
CA ASP A 357 -33.97 -20.78 -7.09
C ASP A 357 -32.74 -21.64 -7.45
N GLY A 358 -31.93 -22.01 -6.45
CA GLY A 358 -30.65 -22.72 -6.61
C GLY A 358 -29.44 -21.82 -6.84
N GLY A 359 -29.62 -20.49 -6.89
CA GLY A 359 -28.54 -19.53 -7.12
C GLY A 359 -27.74 -19.15 -5.86
N PRO A 360 -26.78 -18.21 -6.00
CA PRO A 360 -26.06 -17.63 -4.87
C PRO A 360 -27.00 -17.08 -3.78
N PRO A 361 -26.58 -17.10 -2.50
CA PRO A 361 -27.44 -16.72 -1.38
C PRO A 361 -27.80 -15.22 -1.33
N ASN A 362 -27.03 -14.37 -2.00
CA ASN A 362 -27.26 -12.93 -2.14
C ASN A 362 -26.54 -12.40 -3.39
N ASN A 363 -26.71 -11.10 -3.67
CA ASN A 363 -26.20 -10.44 -4.87
C ASN A 363 -24.72 -10.00 -4.86
N TRP A 364 -23.91 -10.41 -3.88
CA TRP A 364 -22.53 -9.90 -3.75
C TRP A 364 -21.65 -10.27 -4.97
N ILE A 365 -20.80 -9.31 -5.37
CA ILE A 365 -19.94 -9.37 -6.56
C ILE A 365 -18.47 -9.38 -6.10
N SER A 366 -17.63 -10.19 -6.75
CA SER A 366 -16.19 -10.26 -6.50
C SER A 366 -15.48 -9.00 -6.98
N ASN A 367 -14.43 -8.59 -6.25
CA ASN A 367 -13.51 -7.54 -6.66
C ASN A 367 -12.83 -7.80 -8.01
N PHE A 368 -12.75 -9.05 -8.47
CA PHE A 368 -12.18 -9.45 -9.76
C PHE A 368 -13.22 -9.98 -10.76
N GLY A 369 -14.48 -9.52 -10.65
CA GLY A 369 -15.56 -9.81 -11.58
C GLY A 369 -16.38 -11.06 -11.25
N GLY A 370 -17.67 -11.04 -11.61
CA GLY A 370 -18.60 -12.15 -11.36
C GLY A 370 -19.05 -12.30 -9.89
N PRO A 371 -19.84 -13.34 -9.57
CA PRO A 371 -20.40 -13.54 -8.23
C PRO A 371 -19.34 -13.78 -7.15
N ALA A 372 -19.54 -13.23 -5.95
CA ALA A 372 -18.68 -13.47 -4.77
C ALA A 372 -18.95 -14.81 -4.06
N TRP A 373 -19.51 -15.79 -4.79
CA TRP A 373 -19.97 -17.07 -4.26
C TRP A 373 -19.76 -18.18 -5.27
N THR A 374 -19.02 -19.22 -4.89
CA THR A 374 -18.80 -20.41 -5.72
C THR A 374 -19.47 -21.62 -5.10
N PHE A 375 -20.21 -22.38 -5.91
CA PHE A 375 -20.91 -23.59 -5.48
C PHE A 375 -19.95 -24.78 -5.35
N ASP A 376 -19.99 -25.46 -4.22
CA ASP A 376 -19.31 -26.73 -4.00
C ASP A 376 -20.29 -27.89 -4.12
N GLU A 377 -20.18 -28.67 -5.20
CA GLU A 377 -21.06 -29.82 -5.45
C GLU A 377 -20.98 -30.89 -4.37
N ALA A 378 -19.82 -31.06 -3.73
CA ALA A 378 -19.59 -32.10 -2.73
C ALA A 378 -20.40 -31.88 -1.44
N THR A 379 -20.53 -30.62 -1.01
CA THR A 379 -21.33 -30.25 0.17
C THR A 379 -22.69 -29.63 -0.17
N GLY A 380 -22.95 -29.29 -1.43
CA GLY A 380 -24.19 -28.67 -1.88
C GLY A 380 -24.42 -27.28 -1.27
N GLN A 381 -23.34 -26.53 -1.04
CA GLN A 381 -23.36 -25.17 -0.48
C GLN A 381 -22.47 -24.25 -1.32
N TYR A 382 -22.76 -22.96 -1.27
CA TYR A 382 -21.85 -21.92 -1.72
C TYR A 382 -20.84 -21.59 -0.61
N TYR A 383 -19.59 -21.34 -0.99
CA TYR A 383 -18.62 -20.63 -0.14
C TYR A 383 -18.41 -19.21 -0.68
N HIS A 384 -18.18 -18.27 0.23
CA HIS A 384 -17.89 -16.88 -0.12
C HIS A 384 -16.43 -16.68 -0.48
N HIS A 385 -16.18 -15.79 -1.44
CA HIS A 385 -14.87 -15.23 -1.74
C HIS A 385 -15.06 -13.78 -2.20
N ALA A 386 -14.35 -12.83 -1.58
CA ALA A 386 -14.39 -11.43 -1.98
C ALA A 386 -13.57 -11.17 -3.26
N PHE A 387 -12.61 -12.05 -3.55
CA PHE A 387 -11.68 -11.96 -4.68
C PHE A 387 -11.85 -13.19 -5.59
N LEU A 388 -10.78 -13.88 -5.99
CA LEU A 388 -10.89 -15.10 -6.79
C LEU A 388 -11.67 -16.19 -6.04
N LYS A 389 -12.33 -17.08 -6.79
CA LYS A 389 -12.89 -18.33 -6.23
C LYS A 389 -11.83 -19.16 -5.50
N ASP A 390 -10.57 -19.03 -5.94
CA ASP A 390 -9.40 -19.71 -5.38
C ASP A 390 -8.90 -19.03 -4.08
N GLN A 391 -9.56 -17.93 -3.65
CA GLN A 391 -9.35 -17.17 -2.41
C GLN A 391 -10.61 -17.21 -1.49
N PRO A 392 -11.01 -18.38 -0.93
CA PRO A 392 -12.14 -18.48 -0.01
C PRO A 392 -11.96 -17.65 1.27
N ASP A 393 -13.00 -16.87 1.60
CA ASP A 393 -13.00 -15.92 2.71
C ASP A 393 -13.20 -16.59 4.08
N LEU A 394 -12.38 -16.19 5.04
CA LEU A 394 -12.39 -16.67 6.41
C LEU A 394 -13.50 -16.05 7.24
N ASN A 395 -14.05 -16.82 8.17
CA ASN A 395 -15.08 -16.38 9.09
C ASN A 395 -14.45 -15.76 10.36
N TRP A 396 -14.19 -14.45 10.33
CA TRP A 396 -13.62 -13.70 11.46
C TRP A 396 -14.55 -13.54 12.69
N ARG A 397 -15.76 -14.11 12.68
CA ARG A 397 -16.58 -14.30 13.89
C ARG A 397 -16.26 -15.61 14.62
N ASN A 398 -15.53 -16.53 14.00
CA ASN A 398 -15.06 -17.75 14.65
C ASN A 398 -13.80 -17.45 15.50
N PRO A 399 -13.79 -17.77 16.82
CA PRO A 399 -12.67 -17.45 17.69
C PRO A 399 -11.41 -18.28 17.41
N GLU A 400 -11.53 -19.48 16.83
CA GLU A 400 -10.37 -20.31 16.47
C GLU A 400 -9.61 -19.71 15.28
N VAL A 401 -10.33 -19.13 14.31
CA VAL A 401 -9.74 -18.39 13.19
C VAL A 401 -8.94 -17.17 13.69
N ARG A 402 -9.52 -16.40 14.62
CA ARG A 402 -8.81 -15.27 15.25
C ARG A 402 -7.53 -15.71 15.95
N ALA A 403 -7.62 -16.74 16.79
CA ALA A 403 -6.46 -17.28 17.50
C ALA A 403 -5.35 -17.75 16.55
N ALA A 404 -5.68 -18.54 15.52
CA ALA A 404 -4.72 -19.02 14.53
C ALA A 404 -4.02 -17.88 13.76
N MET A 405 -4.73 -16.79 13.50
CA MET A 405 -4.17 -15.60 12.85
C MET A 405 -3.28 -14.78 13.78
N TYR A 406 -3.62 -14.68 15.06
CA TYR A 406 -2.77 -14.02 16.05
C TYR A 406 -1.50 -14.81 16.32
N ASP A 407 -1.57 -16.15 16.29
CA ASP A 407 -0.38 -17.01 16.38
C ASP A 407 0.50 -16.93 15.11
N THR A 408 -0.10 -16.72 13.94
CA THR A 408 0.65 -16.38 12.71
C THR A 408 1.42 -15.07 12.85
N LEU A 409 0.80 -14.03 13.40
CA LEU A 409 1.50 -12.76 13.68
C LEU A 409 2.67 -12.99 14.64
N ARG A 410 2.46 -13.72 15.75
CA ARG A 410 3.51 -14.05 16.72
C ARG A 410 4.67 -14.83 16.09
N PHE A 411 4.40 -15.81 15.22
CA PHE A 411 5.46 -16.57 14.53
C PHE A 411 6.45 -15.66 13.78
N TRP A 412 5.94 -14.68 13.03
CA TRP A 412 6.77 -13.73 12.30
C TRP A 412 7.40 -12.66 13.21
N LEU A 413 6.72 -12.25 14.28
CA LEU A 413 7.26 -11.35 15.32
C LEU A 413 8.36 -11.99 16.17
N ASP A 414 8.33 -13.30 16.40
CA ASP A 414 9.38 -14.07 17.07
C ASP A 414 10.63 -14.23 16.20
N LYS A 415 10.45 -14.29 14.87
CA LYS A 415 11.56 -14.09 13.91
C LYS A 415 12.06 -12.65 13.91
N GLY A 416 11.26 -11.72 14.42
CA GLY A 416 11.56 -10.31 14.62
C GLY A 416 11.32 -9.45 13.38
N VAL A 417 10.29 -9.78 12.60
CA VAL A 417 9.65 -8.83 11.67
C VAL A 417 9.27 -7.57 12.45
N ASP A 418 9.56 -6.39 11.90
CA ASP A 418 9.37 -5.09 12.57
C ASP A 418 7.93 -4.54 12.43
N GLY A 419 7.06 -5.20 11.67
CA GLY A 419 5.65 -4.87 11.57
C GLY A 419 4.96 -5.51 10.38
N PHE A 420 3.67 -5.22 10.21
CA PHE A 420 2.88 -5.75 9.10
C PHE A 420 2.12 -4.66 8.34
N ARG A 421 2.04 -4.80 7.02
CA ARG A 421 0.93 -4.26 6.22
C ARG A 421 -0.13 -5.34 6.15
N VAL A 422 -1.35 -5.02 6.57
CA VAL A 422 -2.47 -5.94 6.60
C VAL A 422 -3.33 -5.70 5.37
N ASP A 423 -3.34 -6.67 4.47
CA ASP A 423 -4.12 -6.68 3.24
C ASP A 423 -5.61 -6.61 3.52
N VAL A 424 -6.31 -5.74 2.77
CA VAL A 424 -7.77 -5.59 2.74
C VAL A 424 -8.46 -5.66 4.11
N ILE A 425 -7.87 -5.06 5.15
CA ILE A 425 -8.29 -5.21 6.56
C ILE A 425 -9.75 -4.80 6.82
N TRP A 426 -10.33 -3.98 5.95
CA TRP A 426 -11.74 -3.59 5.97
C TRP A 426 -12.72 -4.67 5.47
N HIS A 427 -12.25 -5.72 4.78
CA HIS A 427 -13.09 -6.83 4.31
C HIS A 427 -13.33 -7.93 5.36
N LEU A 428 -12.61 -7.95 6.51
CA LEU A 428 -12.61 -9.11 7.43
C LEU A 428 -14.00 -9.52 7.91
N ILE A 429 -14.87 -8.56 8.23
CA ILE A 429 -16.22 -8.81 8.72
C ILE A 429 -17.27 -8.49 7.65
N LYS A 430 -18.14 -9.47 7.40
CA LYS A 430 -19.28 -9.43 6.47
C LYS A 430 -20.59 -9.24 7.26
N ASP A 431 -21.66 -8.73 6.65
CA ASP A 431 -22.96 -8.57 7.31
C ASP A 431 -23.46 -9.89 7.91
N ALA A 432 -23.82 -9.90 9.19
CA ALA A 432 -24.28 -11.10 9.89
C ALA A 432 -25.57 -11.69 9.29
N ASN A 433 -26.38 -10.87 8.61
CA ASN A 433 -27.62 -11.28 7.95
C ASN A 433 -27.45 -11.58 6.45
N PHE A 434 -26.23 -11.44 5.89
CA PHE A 434 -25.90 -11.72 4.49
C PHE A 434 -26.83 -11.00 3.48
N ARG A 435 -27.24 -9.76 3.81
CA ARG A 435 -28.16 -8.97 2.98
C ARG A 435 -27.54 -8.53 1.65
N ASP A 436 -28.38 -8.43 0.63
CA ASP A 436 -28.04 -7.84 -0.66
C ASP A 436 -27.45 -6.43 -0.52
N ASN A 437 -26.35 -6.16 -1.22
CA ASN A 437 -25.84 -4.81 -1.41
C ASN A 437 -26.80 -4.00 -2.31
N PRO A 438 -27.07 -2.72 -2.01
CA PRO A 438 -27.94 -1.89 -2.84
C PRO A 438 -27.22 -1.50 -4.15
N PRO A 439 -27.97 -1.24 -5.23
CA PRO A 439 -27.40 -0.80 -6.51
C PRO A 439 -26.69 0.54 -6.38
N ASN A 440 -25.58 0.70 -7.10
CA ASN A 440 -24.86 1.97 -7.18
C ASN A 440 -25.52 2.91 -8.20
N PRO A 441 -26.10 4.06 -7.79
CA PRO A 441 -26.72 5.01 -8.71
C PRO A 441 -25.71 5.79 -9.57
N ALA A 442 -24.41 5.67 -9.28
CA ALA A 442 -23.32 6.29 -10.04
C ALA A 442 -22.56 5.30 -10.94
N TYR A 443 -23.08 4.08 -11.12
CA TYR A 443 -22.50 3.11 -12.04
C TYR A 443 -22.68 3.54 -13.51
N GLU A 444 -21.63 3.41 -14.30
CA GLU A 444 -21.61 3.67 -15.75
C GLU A 444 -21.09 2.44 -16.51
N GLU A 445 -21.58 2.21 -17.73
CA GLU A 445 -21.13 1.09 -18.58
C GLU A 445 -19.64 1.24 -18.92
N GLY A 446 -18.88 0.15 -18.75
CA GLY A 446 -17.42 0.14 -18.87
C GLY A 446 -16.67 0.31 -17.54
N GLN A 447 -17.37 0.51 -16.42
CA GLN A 447 -16.83 0.29 -15.08
C GLN A 447 -16.79 -1.22 -14.74
N PRO A 448 -15.95 -1.67 -13.80
CA PRO A 448 -15.86 -3.10 -13.45
C PRO A 448 -17.12 -3.55 -12.70
N ASP A 449 -17.43 -4.83 -12.77
CA ASP A 449 -18.70 -5.40 -12.30
C ASP A 449 -19.00 -5.06 -10.82
N ILE A 450 -17.96 -5.01 -9.97
CA ILE A 450 -18.09 -4.65 -8.55
C ILE A 450 -18.66 -3.23 -8.34
N ALA A 451 -18.42 -2.30 -9.26
CA ALA A 451 -18.92 -0.93 -9.18
C ALA A 451 -20.45 -0.84 -9.35
N ARG A 452 -21.12 -1.91 -9.79
CA ARG A 452 -22.59 -1.96 -9.95
C ARG A 452 -23.35 -1.90 -8.63
N LEU A 453 -22.71 -2.24 -7.51
CA LEU A 453 -23.30 -2.30 -6.18
C LEU A 453 -22.48 -1.47 -5.17
N LEU A 454 -23.16 -0.83 -4.23
CA LEU A 454 -22.49 -0.19 -3.09
C LEU A 454 -22.14 -1.27 -2.06
N GLN A 455 -20.84 -1.43 -1.79
CA GLN A 455 -20.32 -2.46 -0.89
C GLN A 455 -20.57 -2.07 0.59
N VAL A 456 -21.80 -2.26 1.08
CA VAL A 456 -22.25 -1.83 2.42
C VAL A 456 -22.54 -2.98 3.38
N HIS A 457 -22.63 -4.22 2.86
CA HIS A 457 -22.90 -5.45 3.59
C HIS A 457 -21.82 -6.53 3.36
N SER A 458 -21.04 -6.42 2.29
CA SER A 458 -19.90 -7.32 1.98
C SER A 458 -18.63 -7.01 2.78
N CYS A 459 -18.47 -5.80 3.31
CA CYS A 459 -17.27 -5.32 4.01
C CYS A 459 -17.56 -4.13 4.95
N ASP A 460 -16.52 -3.65 5.66
CA ASP A 460 -16.51 -2.57 6.66
C ASP A 460 -17.73 -2.56 7.60
N GLN A 461 -17.95 -3.72 8.24
CA GLN A 461 -18.93 -3.87 9.31
C GLN A 461 -18.29 -3.51 10.67
N PRO A 462 -19.04 -2.94 11.63
CA PRO A 462 -18.46 -2.35 12.85
C PRO A 462 -17.57 -3.28 13.69
N GLU A 463 -17.81 -4.60 13.71
CA GLU A 463 -16.98 -5.54 14.49
C GLU A 463 -15.54 -5.66 13.96
N VAL A 464 -15.22 -5.07 12.79
CA VAL A 464 -13.86 -5.04 12.26
C VAL A 464 -12.91 -4.26 13.16
N HIS A 465 -13.37 -3.18 13.81
CA HIS A 465 -12.52 -2.35 14.65
C HIS A 465 -12.03 -3.10 15.91
N ASP A 466 -12.84 -4.02 16.45
CA ASP A 466 -12.43 -4.89 17.55
C ASP A 466 -11.30 -5.85 17.09
N VAL A 467 -11.42 -6.42 15.88
CA VAL A 467 -10.37 -7.27 15.28
C VAL A 467 -9.07 -6.49 15.05
N VAL A 468 -9.15 -5.25 14.55
CA VAL A 468 -7.98 -4.38 14.37
C VAL A 468 -7.30 -4.08 15.72
N ALA A 469 -8.09 -3.85 16.78
CA ALA A 469 -7.56 -3.62 18.13
C ALA A 469 -6.97 -4.88 18.77
N GLU A 470 -7.54 -6.06 18.51
CA GLU A 470 -6.96 -7.35 18.91
C GLU A 470 -5.63 -7.60 18.19
N MET A 471 -5.54 -7.40 16.86
CA MET A 471 -4.29 -7.46 16.11
C MET A 471 -3.24 -6.49 16.65
N ARG A 472 -3.66 -5.25 16.97
CA ARG A 472 -2.78 -4.25 17.59
C ARG A 472 -2.25 -4.71 18.93
N SER A 473 -3.08 -5.29 19.79
CA SER A 473 -2.66 -5.83 21.09
C SER A 473 -1.63 -6.96 20.95
N VAL A 474 -1.67 -7.76 19.88
CA VAL A 474 -0.65 -8.80 19.63
C VAL A 474 0.71 -8.16 19.30
N LEU A 475 0.71 -7.08 18.50
CA LEU A 475 1.95 -6.36 18.20
C LEU A 475 2.52 -5.63 19.41
N GLU A 476 1.69 -5.17 20.34
CA GLU A 476 2.10 -4.53 21.59
C GLU A 476 2.73 -5.50 22.61
N GLU A 477 2.71 -6.81 22.35
CA GLU A 477 3.55 -7.80 23.05
C GLU A 477 5.06 -7.62 22.73
N TYR A 478 5.39 -6.85 21.68
CA TYR A 478 6.74 -6.65 21.16
C TYR A 478 7.07 -5.15 21.02
N GLU A 479 8.26 -4.73 21.48
CA GLU A 479 8.70 -3.33 21.39
C GLU A 479 8.85 -2.84 19.94
N ASP A 480 8.44 -1.62 19.63
CA ASP A 480 8.66 -0.92 18.36
C ASP A 480 8.13 -1.64 17.09
N ARG A 481 6.94 -2.23 17.15
CA ARG A 481 6.24 -2.82 15.99
C ARG A 481 5.22 -1.87 15.37
N VAL A 482 5.07 -1.92 14.04
CA VAL A 482 4.08 -1.12 13.30
C VAL A 482 2.97 -1.98 12.68
N LEU A 483 1.74 -1.45 12.68
CA LEU A 483 0.56 -2.05 12.06
C LEU A 483 -0.01 -1.08 11.03
N ILE A 484 0.11 -1.45 9.75
CA ILE A 484 -0.33 -0.63 8.62
C ILE A 484 -1.57 -1.32 8.04
N GLY A 485 -2.74 -0.68 8.09
CA GLY A 485 -3.99 -1.31 7.63
C GLY A 485 -4.36 -0.85 6.22
N GLU A 486 -4.46 -1.76 5.25
CA GLU A 486 -4.91 -1.39 3.91
C GLU A 486 -6.42 -1.12 3.85
N ILE A 487 -6.80 0.14 3.58
CA ILE A 487 -8.19 0.58 3.67
C ILE A 487 -8.54 1.51 2.49
N TYR A 488 -9.45 1.08 1.62
CA TYR A 488 -9.98 1.91 0.52
C TYR A 488 -11.32 2.55 0.91
N LEU A 489 -11.29 3.49 1.85
CA LEU A 489 -12.48 4.20 2.35
C LEU A 489 -12.30 5.73 2.31
N PRO A 490 -13.41 6.51 2.29
CA PRO A 490 -13.38 7.95 2.52
C PRO A 490 -12.72 8.33 3.85
N ILE A 491 -12.17 9.54 3.94
CA ILE A 491 -11.37 10.02 5.07
C ILE A 491 -12.13 9.83 6.40
N GLU A 492 -13.43 10.12 6.44
CA GLU A 492 -14.25 10.06 7.66
C GLU A 492 -14.40 8.63 8.21
N ARG A 493 -14.41 7.61 7.34
CA ARG A 493 -14.41 6.19 7.74
C ARG A 493 -12.99 5.70 8.03
N LEU A 494 -12.00 6.14 7.25
CA LEU A 494 -10.59 5.81 7.44
C LEU A 494 -10.10 6.22 8.85
N MET A 495 -10.55 7.36 9.37
CA MET A 495 -10.18 7.82 10.73
C MET A 495 -10.60 6.85 11.83
N ALA A 496 -11.71 6.11 11.66
CA ALA A 496 -12.17 5.13 12.65
C ALA A 496 -11.18 3.96 12.84
N TYR A 497 -10.29 3.70 11.87
CA TYR A 497 -9.30 2.64 11.95
C TYR A 497 -8.08 2.96 12.82
N TYR A 498 -7.88 4.22 13.23
CA TYR A 498 -6.99 4.51 14.37
C TYR A 498 -7.56 3.94 15.69
N GLY A 499 -8.87 3.67 15.76
CA GLY A 499 -9.56 3.10 16.91
C GLY A 499 -9.76 4.09 18.06
N GLU A 500 -10.68 3.75 18.97
CA GLU A 500 -10.86 4.49 20.22
C GLU A 500 -9.56 4.48 21.04
N ASP A 501 -9.17 5.65 21.54
CA ASP A 501 -7.90 5.87 22.28
C ASP A 501 -6.64 5.41 21.52
N LEU A 502 -6.66 5.48 20.17
CA LEU A 502 -5.56 5.06 19.26
C LEU A 502 -5.18 3.56 19.34
N ARG A 503 -6.10 2.71 19.82
CA ARG A 503 -5.92 1.26 19.98
C ARG A 503 -6.03 0.45 18.68
N GLY A 504 -6.28 1.10 17.54
CA GLY A 504 -6.40 0.45 16.23
C GLY A 504 -5.06 0.36 15.48
N ALA A 505 -5.12 0.50 14.16
CA ALA A 505 -3.91 0.49 13.32
C ALA A 505 -3.02 1.70 13.64
N HIS A 506 -1.71 1.49 13.61
CA HIS A 506 -0.74 2.59 13.76
C HIS A 506 -0.84 3.56 12.58
N LEU A 507 -0.98 3.01 11.36
CA LEU A 507 -1.12 3.73 10.10
C LEU A 507 -2.27 3.13 9.27
N PRO A 508 -3.52 3.63 9.41
CA PRO A 508 -4.60 3.38 8.45
C PRO A 508 -4.18 3.93 7.08
N PHE A 509 -3.85 3.04 6.14
CA PHE A 509 -3.01 3.38 4.99
C PHE A 509 -3.74 4.28 3.99
N ASN A 510 -3.42 5.57 4.03
CA ASN A 510 -4.05 6.63 3.24
C ASN A 510 -3.76 6.54 1.73
N PHE A 511 -4.76 6.17 0.93
CA PHE A 511 -4.69 6.12 -0.53
C PHE A 511 -5.22 7.35 -1.28
N GLN A 512 -5.61 8.43 -0.60
CA GLN A 512 -6.29 9.56 -1.25
C GLN A 512 -5.45 10.17 -2.40
N LEU A 513 -4.16 10.43 -2.19
CA LEU A 513 -3.26 10.97 -3.24
C LEU A 513 -2.96 9.98 -4.37
N LEU A 514 -3.09 8.68 -4.10
CA LEU A 514 -2.87 7.63 -5.09
C LEU A 514 -4.05 7.52 -6.08
N GLN A 515 -5.26 7.99 -5.70
CA GLN A 515 -6.42 8.10 -6.59
C GLN A 515 -6.70 9.53 -7.08
N ALA A 516 -6.14 10.56 -6.42
CA ALA A 516 -6.37 11.96 -6.74
C ALA A 516 -6.01 12.33 -8.18
N ALA A 517 -6.78 13.26 -8.76
CA ALA A 517 -6.36 13.98 -9.96
C ALA A 517 -5.16 14.89 -9.65
N TRP A 518 -4.21 15.00 -10.57
CA TRP A 518 -3.01 15.84 -10.39
C TRP A 518 -3.31 17.34 -10.64
N ASP A 519 -4.08 17.95 -9.75
CA ASP A 519 -4.42 19.39 -9.69
C ASP A 519 -4.03 19.94 -8.31
N ALA A 520 -3.40 21.12 -8.30
CA ALA A 520 -2.87 21.74 -7.08
C ALA A 520 -3.93 21.95 -5.98
N ARG A 521 -5.10 22.49 -6.33
CA ARG A 521 -6.17 22.76 -5.35
C ARG A 521 -6.80 21.47 -4.85
N HIS A 522 -6.90 20.46 -5.70
CA HIS A 522 -7.44 19.17 -5.29
C HIS A 522 -6.51 18.45 -4.32
N ILE A 523 -5.20 18.43 -4.59
CA ILE A 523 -4.19 17.82 -3.72
C ILE A 523 -4.04 18.60 -2.41
N ASP A 524 -3.91 19.94 -2.47
CA ASP A 524 -3.86 20.79 -1.27
C ASP A 524 -5.12 20.63 -0.40
N GLY A 525 -6.30 20.60 -1.03
CA GLY A 525 -7.57 20.33 -0.36
C GLY A 525 -7.59 18.98 0.37
N LEU A 526 -7.18 17.89 -0.31
CA LEU A 526 -7.10 16.55 0.28
C LEU A 526 -6.08 16.47 1.43
N VAL A 527 -4.93 17.12 1.30
CA VAL A 527 -3.91 17.16 2.36
C VAL A 527 -4.45 17.88 3.60
N ARG A 528 -5.05 19.06 3.41
CA ARG A 528 -5.65 19.84 4.51
C ARG A 528 -6.82 19.11 5.17
N GLU A 529 -7.67 18.45 4.38
CA GLU A 529 -8.80 17.66 4.87
C GLU A 529 -8.33 16.48 5.72
N TYR A 530 -7.33 15.73 5.24
CA TYR A 530 -6.75 14.60 5.97
C TYR A 530 -6.06 15.04 7.27
N GLU A 531 -5.19 16.06 7.22
CA GLU A 531 -4.52 16.61 8.42
C GLU A 531 -5.53 17.14 9.46
N ALA A 532 -6.63 17.77 9.02
CA ALA A 532 -7.68 18.26 9.91
C ALA A 532 -8.63 17.16 10.45
N ALA A 533 -8.69 15.99 9.81
CA ALA A 533 -9.51 14.87 10.23
C ALA A 533 -8.82 13.92 11.22
N LEU A 534 -7.48 13.98 11.31
CA LEU A 534 -6.69 13.13 12.21
C LEU A 534 -7.16 13.24 13.67
N PRO A 535 -7.34 12.12 14.41
CA PRO A 535 -7.54 12.17 15.85
C PRO A 535 -6.28 12.66 16.56
N ASP A 536 -6.44 13.24 17.76
CA ASP A 536 -5.32 13.67 18.61
C ASP A 536 -4.30 12.53 18.80
N GLY A 537 -3.05 12.76 18.41
CA GLY A 537 -1.96 11.78 18.46
C GLY A 537 -1.89 10.79 17.29
N GLY A 538 -2.90 10.77 16.41
CA GLY A 538 -2.90 10.06 15.13
C GLY A 538 -1.75 10.51 14.23
N TRP A 539 -1.23 9.59 13.42
CA TRP A 539 -0.06 9.82 12.57
C TRP A 539 -0.38 9.66 11.09
N PRO A 540 -0.19 10.70 10.25
CA PRO A 540 -0.47 10.60 8.83
C PRO A 540 0.53 9.68 8.12
N ASN A 541 0.13 9.19 6.95
CA ASN A 541 1.00 8.51 6.00
C ASN A 541 0.64 8.94 4.57
N TRP A 542 1.56 8.73 3.63
CA TRP A 542 1.36 9.07 2.21
C TRP A 542 1.97 8.03 1.28
N VAL A 543 1.30 7.79 0.15
CA VAL A 543 1.72 6.90 -0.94
C VAL A 543 1.21 7.46 -2.27
N LEU A 544 2.00 7.31 -3.35
CA LEU A 544 1.70 7.88 -4.67
C LEU A 544 1.55 6.83 -5.80
N GLY A 545 2.06 5.62 -5.58
CA GLY A 545 1.95 4.44 -6.43
C GLY A 545 2.17 3.18 -5.57
N ASN A 546 1.70 2.02 -6.04
CA ASN A 546 1.89 0.73 -5.39
C ASN A 546 1.75 -0.42 -6.41
N HIS A 547 1.65 -1.66 -5.97
CA HIS A 547 1.52 -2.83 -6.84
C HIS A 547 0.12 -3.06 -7.44
N ASP A 548 -0.89 -2.27 -7.10
CA ASP A 548 -2.25 -2.36 -7.66
C ASP A 548 -2.68 -1.09 -8.42
N ARG A 549 -1.83 -0.07 -8.47
CA ARG A 549 -2.17 1.27 -8.96
C ARG A 549 -1.02 1.86 -9.78
N GLN A 550 -1.37 2.70 -10.75
CA GLN A 550 -0.44 3.29 -11.72
C GLN A 550 0.79 3.92 -11.06
N ARG A 551 1.96 3.69 -11.65
CA ARG A 551 3.23 4.30 -11.24
C ARG A 551 3.14 5.81 -11.39
N ILE A 552 3.70 6.56 -10.42
CA ILE A 552 3.53 8.01 -10.39
C ILE A 552 4.04 8.67 -11.68
N ALA A 553 5.20 8.24 -12.20
CA ALA A 553 5.75 8.73 -13.46
C ALA A 553 4.89 8.41 -14.70
N GLY A 554 4.13 7.30 -14.68
CA GLY A 554 3.13 6.98 -15.70
C GLY A 554 1.90 7.87 -15.62
N ARG A 555 1.41 8.13 -14.39
CA ARG A 555 0.21 8.93 -14.11
C ARG A 555 0.39 10.44 -14.36
N VAL A 556 1.57 11.02 -14.06
CA VAL A 556 1.77 12.49 -14.10
C VAL A 556 2.86 12.96 -15.07
N GLY A 557 3.66 12.03 -15.63
CA GLY A 557 4.80 12.35 -16.49
C GLY A 557 6.11 12.61 -15.74
N PRO A 558 7.26 12.62 -16.43
CA PRO A 558 8.59 12.62 -15.82
C PRO A 558 8.92 13.89 -15.02
N ASP A 559 8.52 15.07 -15.51
CA ASP A 559 8.81 16.33 -14.84
C ASP A 559 8.01 16.46 -13.53
N GLN A 560 6.70 16.19 -13.58
CA GLN A 560 5.84 16.19 -12.39
C GLN A 560 6.18 15.06 -11.41
N ALA A 561 6.77 13.95 -11.84
CA ALA A 561 7.26 12.91 -10.91
C ALA A 561 8.33 13.46 -9.94
N ARG A 562 9.10 14.49 -10.35
CA ARG A 562 10.09 15.15 -9.49
C ARG A 562 9.43 16.04 -8.42
N VAL A 563 8.34 16.72 -8.79
CA VAL A 563 7.49 17.48 -7.87
C VAL A 563 6.77 16.53 -6.90
N ALA A 564 6.28 15.39 -7.40
CA ALA A 564 5.63 14.35 -6.65
C ALA A 564 6.55 13.71 -5.59
N ALA A 565 7.81 13.44 -5.94
CA ALA A 565 8.84 12.98 -5.01
C ALA A 565 9.06 13.99 -3.86
N MET A 566 9.11 15.28 -4.18
CA MET A 566 9.25 16.34 -3.17
C MET A 566 8.03 16.44 -2.27
N LEU A 567 6.80 16.38 -2.81
CA LEU A 567 5.56 16.32 -2.04
C LEU A 567 5.59 15.16 -1.04
N LEU A 568 5.78 13.93 -1.53
CA LEU A 568 5.78 12.71 -0.71
C LEU A 568 6.76 12.79 0.47
N LEU A 569 8.00 13.22 0.21
CA LEU A 569 9.06 13.21 1.22
C LEU A 569 9.04 14.41 2.18
N THR A 570 8.30 15.48 1.86
CA THR A 570 8.21 16.71 2.69
C THR A 570 6.87 16.95 3.34
N LEU A 571 5.82 16.18 3.03
CA LEU A 571 4.61 16.13 3.86
C LEU A 571 4.90 15.56 5.27
N ARG A 572 4.07 15.95 6.24
CA ARG A 572 4.06 15.40 7.60
C ARG A 572 3.54 13.96 7.55
N GLY A 573 4.07 13.08 8.38
CA GLY A 573 3.69 11.67 8.38
C GLY A 573 4.65 10.76 7.61
N THR A 574 4.34 9.48 7.56
CA THR A 574 5.24 8.42 7.04
C THR A 574 5.12 8.24 5.53
N PRO A 575 6.17 8.51 4.72
CA PRO A 575 6.16 8.26 3.29
C PRO A 575 6.40 6.79 2.97
N THR A 576 5.61 6.25 2.03
CA THR A 576 5.86 4.94 1.41
C THR A 576 6.14 5.12 -0.09
N LEU A 577 7.30 4.65 -0.52
CA LEU A 577 7.75 4.63 -1.92
C LEU A 577 7.51 3.24 -2.51
N TYR A 578 7.11 3.15 -3.77
CA TYR A 578 7.04 1.88 -4.50
C TYR A 578 8.29 1.69 -5.36
N TYR A 579 8.84 0.46 -5.43
CA TYR A 579 10.08 0.23 -6.17
C TYR A 579 9.97 0.71 -7.63
N GLY A 580 10.98 1.43 -8.09
CA GLY A 580 11.01 2.02 -9.43
C GLY A 580 10.51 3.46 -9.48
N ASP A 581 9.73 3.94 -8.51
CA ASP A 581 9.33 5.35 -8.44
C ASP A 581 10.56 6.28 -8.31
N GLU A 582 11.63 5.80 -7.67
CA GLU A 582 12.85 6.56 -7.45
C GLU A 582 13.71 6.72 -8.72
N ILE A 583 13.57 5.82 -9.68
CA ILE A 583 14.13 5.97 -11.04
C ILE A 583 13.12 6.54 -12.04
N GLY A 584 11.90 6.90 -11.60
CA GLY A 584 10.85 7.40 -12.47
C GLY A 584 10.35 6.36 -13.49
N LEU A 585 10.28 5.09 -13.08
CA LEU A 585 9.76 4.00 -13.92
C LEU A 585 8.27 4.26 -14.23
N PRO A 586 7.86 4.36 -15.50
CA PRO A 586 6.46 4.52 -15.88
C PRO A 586 5.74 3.17 -16.00
N ASP A 587 4.42 3.20 -16.12
CA ASP A 587 3.64 2.02 -16.46
C ASP A 587 4.08 1.44 -17.82
N VAL A 588 4.20 0.11 -17.87
CA VAL A 588 4.66 -0.62 -19.06
C VAL A 588 3.46 -1.20 -19.81
N PRO A 589 3.28 -0.92 -21.11
CA PRO A 589 2.23 -1.55 -21.90
C PRO A 589 2.43 -3.07 -21.97
N ILE A 590 1.43 -3.83 -21.53
CA ILE A 590 1.43 -5.29 -21.56
C ILE A 590 0.58 -5.75 -22.74
N ALA A 591 1.11 -6.64 -23.57
CA ALA A 591 0.35 -7.21 -24.68
C ALA A 591 -0.67 -8.24 -24.15
N GLU A 592 -1.83 -8.37 -24.79
CA GLU A 592 -2.92 -9.29 -24.39
C GLU A 592 -2.44 -10.72 -24.11
N HIS A 593 -1.51 -11.23 -24.92
CA HIS A 593 -0.94 -12.58 -24.78
C HIS A 593 0.16 -12.70 -23.70
N GLU A 594 0.56 -11.59 -23.09
CA GLU A 594 1.54 -11.51 -22.00
C GLU A 594 0.88 -11.19 -20.64
N VAL A 595 -0.41 -10.85 -20.61
CA VAL A 595 -1.18 -10.57 -19.39
C VAL A 595 -1.11 -11.75 -18.42
N GLN A 596 -0.69 -11.45 -17.20
CA GLN A 596 -0.64 -12.38 -16.08
C GLN A 596 -1.76 -12.13 -15.07
N ASP A 597 -2.10 -10.87 -14.80
CA ASP A 597 -3.05 -10.47 -13.76
C ASP A 597 -4.45 -11.08 -13.94
N PRO A 598 -5.00 -11.78 -12.93
CA PRO A 598 -6.31 -12.42 -13.04
C PRO A 598 -7.47 -11.43 -13.22
N TRP A 599 -7.35 -10.18 -12.73
CA TRP A 599 -8.42 -9.19 -12.91
C TRP A 599 -8.61 -8.83 -14.38
N GLU A 600 -7.53 -8.49 -15.10
CA GLU A 600 -7.58 -8.23 -16.55
C GLU A 600 -7.96 -9.48 -17.37
N LYS A 601 -7.68 -10.69 -16.87
CA LYS A 601 -8.16 -11.93 -17.50
C LYS A 601 -9.65 -12.15 -17.35
N ASN A 602 -10.24 -11.73 -16.23
CA ASN A 602 -11.67 -11.86 -15.95
C ASN A 602 -12.49 -10.73 -16.59
N GLU A 603 -11.98 -9.49 -16.57
CA GLU A 603 -12.62 -8.29 -17.11
C GLU A 603 -11.73 -7.58 -18.17
N PRO A 604 -11.44 -8.24 -19.31
CA PRO A 604 -10.44 -7.78 -20.27
C PRO A 604 -10.82 -6.49 -21.00
N GLY A 605 -9.83 -5.62 -21.19
CA GLY A 605 -9.95 -4.37 -21.95
C GLY A 605 -10.51 -3.20 -21.16
N LEU A 606 -10.82 -3.37 -19.87
CA LEU A 606 -11.24 -2.26 -18.99
C LEU A 606 -10.05 -1.43 -18.46
N GLY A 607 -8.83 -1.98 -18.50
CA GLY A 607 -7.62 -1.28 -18.06
C GLY A 607 -7.42 -1.23 -16.55
N PHE A 608 -7.99 -2.19 -15.82
CA PHE A 608 -7.79 -2.38 -14.38
C PHE A 608 -6.67 -3.38 -14.06
N GLY A 609 -6.11 -4.04 -15.08
CA GLY A 609 -4.98 -4.95 -14.94
C GLY A 609 -3.76 -4.34 -14.26
N ARG A 610 -3.15 -5.14 -13.37
CA ARG A 610 -2.09 -4.71 -12.45
C ARG A 610 -0.66 -5.01 -12.91
N ASP A 611 -0.50 -5.72 -14.02
CA ASP A 611 0.81 -6.03 -14.61
C ASP A 611 1.65 -4.77 -15.01
N PRO A 612 1.09 -3.66 -15.53
CA PRO A 612 1.87 -2.50 -15.96
C PRO A 612 2.75 -1.86 -14.89
N MET A 613 2.34 -1.95 -13.62
CA MET A 613 3.08 -1.47 -12.45
C MET A 613 3.95 -2.56 -11.81
N ARG A 614 3.70 -3.84 -12.10
CA ARG A 614 4.43 -5.00 -11.57
C ARG A 614 5.63 -5.44 -12.41
N THR A 615 6.04 -4.68 -13.43
CA THR A 615 7.17 -5.06 -14.31
C THR A 615 8.56 -4.97 -13.64
N PRO A 616 9.56 -5.75 -14.11
CA PRO A 616 10.86 -5.84 -13.45
C PRO A 616 11.64 -4.53 -13.32
N MET A 617 12.37 -4.40 -12.20
CA MET A 617 13.25 -3.27 -11.88
C MET A 617 14.44 -3.13 -12.85
N GLN A 618 14.90 -1.90 -13.09
CA GLN A 618 15.96 -1.60 -14.05
C GLN A 618 17.26 -1.22 -13.32
N TRP A 619 18.17 -2.19 -13.16
CA TRP A 619 19.38 -2.04 -12.35
C TRP A 619 20.57 -1.47 -13.13
N GLU A 620 20.84 -2.04 -14.30
CA GLU A 620 22.04 -1.76 -15.12
C GLU A 620 21.68 -1.82 -16.62
N PRO A 621 22.46 -1.22 -17.54
CA PRO A 621 22.18 -1.31 -18.98
C PRO A 621 22.31 -2.74 -19.52
N GLY A 622 21.30 -3.25 -20.22
CA GLY A 622 21.37 -4.57 -20.84
C GLY A 622 20.04 -5.08 -21.39
N GLU A 623 20.02 -6.32 -21.88
CA GLU A 623 18.80 -6.92 -22.42
C GLU A 623 17.73 -7.15 -21.35
N THR A 624 18.11 -7.52 -20.12
CA THR A 624 17.20 -7.76 -18.98
C THR A 624 17.31 -6.67 -17.91
N PHE A 625 18.03 -5.59 -18.19
CA PHE A 625 18.39 -4.52 -17.24
C PHE A 625 18.99 -5.01 -15.90
N GLY A 626 19.72 -6.13 -15.90
CA GLY A 626 20.30 -6.74 -14.69
C GLY A 626 19.30 -7.39 -13.73
N PHE A 627 18.01 -7.43 -14.08
CA PHE A 627 16.98 -8.07 -13.26
C PHE A 627 17.16 -9.59 -13.18
N THR A 628 17.51 -10.24 -14.30
CA THR A 628 17.64 -11.71 -14.43
C THR A 628 18.67 -12.07 -15.50
N THR A 629 19.22 -13.28 -15.43
CA THR A 629 20.00 -13.91 -16.53
C THR A 629 19.12 -14.74 -17.48
N GLY A 630 17.85 -14.98 -17.14
CA GLY A 630 16.87 -15.72 -17.93
C GLY A 630 15.89 -14.83 -18.68
N LYS A 631 14.64 -15.31 -18.87
CA LYS A 631 13.55 -14.50 -19.42
C LYS A 631 12.69 -13.94 -18.27
N PRO A 632 12.56 -12.62 -18.11
CA PRO A 632 11.66 -12.05 -17.09
C PRO A 632 10.21 -12.52 -17.23
N TRP A 633 9.52 -12.71 -16.10
CA TRP A 633 8.12 -13.16 -16.05
C TRP A 633 7.12 -12.13 -16.62
N LEU A 634 7.46 -10.83 -16.56
CA LEU A 634 6.76 -9.73 -17.22
C LEU A 634 7.73 -8.91 -18.11
N PRO A 635 7.25 -8.26 -19.19
CA PRO A 635 8.08 -7.40 -20.02
C PRO A 635 8.81 -6.28 -19.25
N VAL A 636 9.97 -5.88 -19.75
CA VAL A 636 10.74 -4.72 -19.26
C VAL A 636 10.53 -3.51 -20.17
N ASP A 637 10.45 -2.30 -19.62
CA ASP A 637 10.34 -1.08 -20.42
C ASP A 637 11.65 -0.77 -21.18
N ARG A 638 11.62 -0.85 -22.51
CA ARG A 638 12.75 -0.53 -23.39
C ARG A 638 12.68 0.87 -24.01
N ARG A 639 11.67 1.69 -23.68
CA ARG A 639 11.49 3.03 -24.27
C ARG A 639 12.63 3.99 -23.94
N GLU A 640 13.29 3.80 -22.80
CA GLU A 640 14.39 4.64 -22.32
C GLU A 640 15.52 3.78 -21.70
N PRO A 641 16.42 3.21 -22.51
CA PRO A 641 17.43 2.26 -22.02
C PRO A 641 18.47 2.83 -21.03
N SER A 642 18.52 4.16 -20.87
CA SER A 642 19.38 4.86 -19.90
C SER A 642 18.77 4.99 -18.50
N ARG A 643 17.48 4.69 -18.32
CA ARG A 643 16.81 4.75 -17.01
C ARG A 643 17.13 3.51 -16.19
N THR A 644 18.36 3.44 -15.71
CA THR A 644 18.84 2.35 -14.86
C THR A 644 19.43 2.90 -13.57
N VAL A 645 19.36 2.14 -12.47
CA VAL A 645 19.97 2.53 -11.20
C VAL A 645 21.45 2.88 -11.35
N GLU A 646 22.21 2.09 -12.12
CA GLU A 646 23.63 2.35 -12.40
C GLU A 646 23.83 3.71 -13.07
N THR A 647 23.20 3.94 -14.23
CA THR A 647 23.36 5.20 -14.99
C THR A 647 22.89 6.42 -14.20
N MET A 648 21.73 6.31 -13.53
CA MET A 648 21.13 7.45 -12.82
C MET A 648 21.84 7.77 -11.50
N ARG A 649 22.63 6.84 -10.95
CA ARG A 649 23.45 7.05 -9.75
C ARG A 649 24.69 7.90 -10.03
N GLU A 650 25.16 7.93 -11.28
CA GLU A 650 26.27 8.77 -11.72
C GLU A 650 25.82 10.20 -12.07
N ASP A 651 24.55 10.37 -12.48
CA ASP A 651 23.97 11.68 -12.80
C ASP A 651 23.41 12.41 -11.54
N PRO A 652 24.00 13.55 -11.11
CA PRO A 652 23.51 14.32 -9.97
C PRO A 652 22.18 15.07 -10.24
N HIS A 653 21.76 15.18 -11.50
CA HIS A 653 20.48 15.79 -11.91
C HIS A 653 19.36 14.75 -12.08
N SER A 654 19.65 13.45 -11.98
CA SER A 654 18.65 12.39 -12.10
C SER A 654 17.56 12.47 -11.01
N ILE A 655 16.40 11.88 -11.29
CA ILE A 655 15.35 11.73 -10.27
C ILE A 655 15.80 10.83 -9.10
N LEU A 656 16.67 9.84 -9.34
CA LEU A 656 17.28 9.02 -8.28
C LEU A 656 18.14 9.87 -7.33
N SER A 657 18.97 10.75 -7.88
CA SER A 657 19.78 11.72 -7.13
C SER A 657 18.93 12.78 -6.43
N LEU A 658 17.70 13.06 -6.91
CA LEU A 658 16.72 13.88 -6.20
C LEU A 658 16.13 13.12 -5.00
N TYR A 659 15.62 11.90 -5.19
CA TYR A 659 15.05 11.07 -4.12
C TYR A 659 16.02 10.89 -2.96
N ARG A 660 17.27 10.52 -3.26
CA ARG A 660 18.32 10.37 -2.26
C ARG A 660 18.56 11.65 -1.45
N ARG A 661 18.64 12.82 -2.12
CA ARG A 661 18.79 14.12 -1.43
C ARG A 661 17.57 14.48 -0.56
N LEU A 662 16.36 14.18 -1.03
CA LEU A 662 15.13 14.41 -0.26
C LEU A 662 15.09 13.52 0.99
N ILE A 663 15.47 12.24 0.87
CA ILE A 663 15.56 11.30 1.98
C ILE A 663 16.66 11.75 2.97
N ASP A 664 17.89 12.02 2.49
CA ASP A 664 19.00 12.53 3.32
C ASP A 664 18.62 13.82 4.07
N MET A 665 17.89 14.73 3.40
CA MET A 665 17.40 15.97 3.99
C MET A 665 16.31 15.71 5.05
N ARG A 666 15.34 14.83 4.77
CA ARG A 666 14.31 14.42 5.74
C ARG A 666 14.88 13.77 6.99
N ARG A 667 15.96 13.00 6.84
CA ARG A 667 16.70 12.37 7.96
C ARG A 667 17.51 13.38 8.77
N SER A 668 18.04 14.41 8.12
CA SER A 668 18.94 15.41 8.73
C SER A 668 18.19 16.57 9.40
N HIS A 669 16.89 16.74 9.13
CA HIS A 669 16.06 17.83 9.63
C HIS A 669 14.79 17.27 10.28
N GLU A 670 14.68 17.36 11.61
CA GLU A 670 13.56 16.80 12.36
C GLU A 670 12.23 17.50 12.01
N ALA A 671 12.26 18.77 11.60
CA ALA A 671 11.05 19.43 11.13
C ALA A 671 10.45 18.79 9.85
N LEU A 672 11.26 18.17 8.98
CA LEU A 672 10.76 17.47 7.79
C LEU A 672 10.27 16.05 8.09
N SER A 673 10.87 15.35 9.05
CA SER A 673 10.41 14.00 9.42
C SER A 673 9.23 14.04 10.40
N GLN A 674 9.31 14.86 11.44
CA GLN A 674 8.38 14.85 12.58
C GLN A 674 7.58 16.15 12.76
N GLY A 675 8.09 17.28 12.27
CA GLY A 675 7.52 18.60 12.53
C GLY A 675 6.09 18.81 12.03
N ASP A 676 5.43 19.80 12.62
CA ASP A 676 4.06 20.18 12.31
C ASP A 676 3.90 20.56 10.83
N TYR A 677 2.71 20.32 10.29
CA TYR A 677 2.29 20.83 8.98
C TYR A 677 1.47 22.10 9.19
N GLU A 678 1.93 23.23 8.64
CA GLU A 678 1.14 24.46 8.62
C GLU A 678 0.86 24.84 7.17
N ALA A 679 -0.42 24.80 6.77
CA ALA A 679 -0.82 25.23 5.43
C ALA A 679 -0.39 26.68 5.15
N VAL A 680 -0.09 26.96 3.88
CA VAL A 680 0.17 28.32 3.38
C VAL A 680 -0.71 28.56 2.16
N GLU A 681 -1.39 29.70 2.12
CA GLU A 681 -2.23 30.05 0.98
C GLU A 681 -1.37 30.28 -0.28
N ALA A 682 -1.79 29.65 -1.38
CA ALA A 682 -1.16 29.77 -2.69
C ALA A 682 -2.25 29.83 -3.77
N GLU A 683 -1.96 30.54 -4.87
CA GLU A 683 -2.90 30.70 -5.98
C GLU A 683 -2.51 29.86 -7.21
N GLY A 684 -3.43 29.70 -8.15
CA GLY A 684 -3.16 29.05 -9.44
C GLY A 684 -2.86 27.56 -9.33
N GLY A 685 -1.72 27.16 -9.88
CA GLY A 685 -1.18 25.79 -9.90
C GLY A 685 -0.20 25.47 -8.79
N LEU A 686 -0.12 26.31 -7.75
CA LEU A 686 0.81 26.15 -6.64
C LEU A 686 0.21 25.40 -5.45
N ILE A 687 1.03 24.60 -4.77
CA ILE A 687 0.81 24.12 -3.41
C ILE A 687 1.91 24.70 -2.53
N ALA A 688 1.55 25.24 -1.35
CA ALA A 688 2.53 25.74 -0.38
C ALA A 688 2.18 25.32 1.05
N TYR A 689 3.21 24.96 1.82
CA TYR A 689 3.07 24.65 3.24
C TYR A 689 4.39 24.84 3.99
N ARG A 690 4.31 24.96 5.31
CA ARG A 690 5.46 24.97 6.20
C ARG A 690 5.59 23.65 6.94
N ARG A 691 6.84 23.32 7.25
CA ARG A 691 7.22 22.24 8.17
C ARG A 691 8.04 22.84 9.31
N VAL A 692 7.58 22.65 10.55
CA VAL A 692 8.12 23.37 11.72
C VAL A 692 8.37 22.42 12.88
N LEU A 693 9.57 22.48 13.48
CA LEU A 693 9.85 21.85 14.77
C LEU A 693 10.96 22.62 15.50
N GLY A 694 10.67 23.06 16.72
CA GLY A 694 11.63 23.83 17.53
C GLY A 694 12.08 25.10 16.81
N GLY A 695 13.37 25.17 16.45
CA GLY A 695 13.96 26.28 15.71
C GLY A 695 13.97 26.10 14.18
N GLU A 696 13.70 24.89 13.67
CA GLU A 696 13.70 24.60 12.24
C GLU A 696 12.35 24.98 11.60
N ARG A 697 12.42 25.73 10.49
CA ARG A 697 11.27 26.14 9.69
C ARG A 697 11.61 25.99 8.22
N PHE A 698 10.86 25.16 7.51
CA PHE A 698 10.96 25.02 6.06
C PHE A 698 9.67 25.48 5.39
N LEU A 699 9.77 26.29 4.34
CA LEU A 699 8.69 26.55 3.41
C LEU A 699 8.89 25.63 2.19
N VAL A 700 7.88 24.85 1.87
CA VAL A 700 7.83 24.03 0.65
C VAL A 700 6.84 24.69 -0.31
N VAL A 701 7.24 24.89 -1.56
CA VAL A 701 6.38 25.44 -2.62
C VAL A 701 6.54 24.56 -3.86
N LEU A 702 5.42 24.12 -4.44
CA LEU A 702 5.37 23.14 -5.53
C LEU A 702 4.52 23.70 -6.68
N ASN A 703 5.09 23.76 -7.88
CA ASN A 703 4.38 24.13 -9.11
C ASN A 703 3.89 22.89 -9.86
N LEU A 704 2.58 22.68 -9.89
CA LEU A 704 1.96 21.56 -10.60
C LEU A 704 1.66 21.89 -12.07
N GLU A 705 1.86 23.13 -12.51
CA GLU A 705 1.67 23.59 -13.89
C GLU A 705 2.99 23.63 -14.68
N ALA A 706 2.87 23.71 -16.02
CA ALA A 706 4.01 23.85 -16.93
C ALA A 706 4.48 25.31 -17.11
N GLU A 707 3.65 26.27 -16.72
CA GLU A 707 3.97 27.69 -16.77
C GLU A 707 4.73 28.11 -15.49
N PRO A 708 5.65 29.08 -15.57
CA PRO A 708 6.31 29.62 -14.39
C PRO A 708 5.34 30.45 -13.54
N HIS A 709 5.55 30.44 -12.22
CA HIS A 709 4.72 31.13 -11.24
C HIS A 709 5.57 32.01 -10.32
N ILE A 710 5.00 33.14 -9.88
CA ILE A 710 5.60 33.99 -8.84
C ILE A 710 4.79 33.81 -7.56
N PHE A 711 5.41 33.20 -6.55
CA PHE A 711 4.84 33.08 -5.22
C PHE A 711 5.20 34.31 -4.37
N ASP A 712 4.21 34.96 -3.77
CA ASP A 712 4.42 36.04 -2.79
C ASP A 712 4.17 35.54 -1.36
N PRO A 713 5.19 35.03 -0.65
CA PRO A 713 5.03 34.54 0.71
C PRO A 713 4.62 35.66 1.68
N ALA A 714 3.83 35.28 2.69
CA ALA A 714 3.49 36.16 3.79
C ALA A 714 4.76 36.70 4.49
N PRO A 715 4.71 37.88 5.15
CA PRO A 715 5.91 38.49 5.74
C PRO A 715 6.72 37.64 6.74
N ALA A 716 6.10 36.62 7.36
CA ALA A 716 6.76 35.68 8.26
C ALA A 716 7.60 34.59 7.55
N ASP A 717 7.41 34.47 6.23
CA ASP A 717 7.96 33.41 5.36
C ASP A 717 8.78 34.00 4.19
N ARG A 718 9.14 35.29 4.28
CA ARG A 718 10.04 35.99 3.36
C ARG A 718 11.50 35.86 3.78
N GLY A 719 12.41 35.88 2.81
CA GLY A 719 13.82 35.65 3.03
C GLY A 719 14.16 34.17 3.25
N GLY A 720 15.39 33.89 3.69
CA GLY A 720 15.89 32.54 3.83
C GLY A 720 16.55 32.04 2.54
N ARG A 721 16.83 30.73 2.48
CA ARG A 721 17.70 30.17 1.43
C ARG A 721 17.12 28.88 0.85
N ILE A 722 17.15 28.75 -0.47
CA ILE A 722 16.77 27.52 -1.18
C ILE A 722 17.77 26.42 -0.78
N LEU A 723 17.29 25.37 -0.11
CA LEU A 723 18.11 24.21 0.23
C LEU A 723 18.04 23.12 -0.85
N LEU A 724 16.91 23.02 -1.56
CA LEU A 724 16.75 22.07 -2.65
C LEU A 724 15.72 22.58 -3.66
N SER A 725 16.05 22.44 -4.95
CA SER A 725 15.09 22.48 -6.07
C SER A 725 14.93 21.07 -6.61
N CYS A 726 13.73 20.65 -7.00
CA CYS A 726 13.51 19.36 -7.66
C CYS A 726 14.27 19.26 -9.00
N ARG A 727 14.63 20.39 -9.62
CA ARG A 727 15.46 20.48 -10.84
C ARG A 727 16.96 20.47 -10.58
N ALA A 728 17.39 20.55 -9.31
CA ALA A 728 18.79 20.51 -8.87
C ALA A 728 19.69 21.69 -9.29
N GLU A 729 19.11 22.80 -9.77
CA GLU A 729 19.88 23.91 -10.39
C GLU A 729 20.05 25.16 -9.48
N ARG A 730 19.38 25.22 -8.33
CA ARG A 730 19.15 26.46 -7.55
C ARG A 730 19.54 26.42 -6.06
N GLN A 731 20.32 25.42 -5.66
CA GLN A 731 20.69 25.22 -4.26
C GLN A 731 21.63 26.33 -3.77
N GLY A 732 21.27 26.97 -2.65
CA GLY A 732 22.03 28.05 -2.02
C GLY A 732 21.60 29.46 -2.40
N GLU A 733 20.64 29.63 -3.32
CA GLU A 733 20.05 30.94 -3.63
C GLU A 733 19.34 31.54 -2.41
N GLU A 734 19.60 32.82 -2.13
CA GLU A 734 18.87 33.60 -1.11
C GLU A 734 17.54 34.06 -1.70
N VAL A 735 16.44 33.79 -0.98
CA VAL A 735 15.08 34.14 -1.40
C VAL A 735 14.80 35.62 -1.11
N GLY A 736 14.18 36.31 -2.06
CA GLY A 736 13.84 37.72 -1.95
C GLY A 736 12.55 37.98 -1.16
N LYS A 737 11.77 38.96 -1.63
CA LYS A 737 10.40 39.20 -1.15
C LYS A 737 9.39 38.23 -1.77
N THR A 738 9.66 37.82 -3.01
CA THR A 738 8.91 36.86 -3.82
C THR A 738 9.82 35.68 -4.15
N LEU A 739 9.21 34.56 -4.50
CA LEU A 739 9.89 33.35 -4.95
C LEU A 739 9.39 33.01 -6.36
N GLU A 740 10.29 33.04 -7.33
CA GLU A 740 10.00 32.61 -8.70
C GLU A 740 10.18 31.09 -8.79
N LEU A 741 9.19 30.39 -9.35
CA LEU A 741 9.23 28.96 -9.64
C LEU A 741 9.09 28.75 -11.14
N GLU A 742 9.99 27.97 -11.72
CA GLU A 742 9.83 27.49 -13.10
C GLU A 742 8.63 26.53 -13.23
N GLY A 743 8.21 26.28 -14.47
CA GLY A 743 7.30 25.18 -14.78
C GLY A 743 7.84 23.85 -14.22
N HIS A 744 6.95 23.06 -13.61
CA HIS A 744 7.29 21.78 -12.96
C HIS A 744 8.37 21.86 -11.86
N GLU A 745 8.58 23.04 -11.25
CA GLU A 745 9.55 23.20 -10.15
C GLU A 745 8.91 23.02 -8.76
N GLY A 746 9.61 22.33 -7.86
CA GLY A 746 9.36 22.33 -6.43
C GLY A 746 10.60 22.82 -5.68
N LEU A 747 10.39 23.66 -4.66
CA LEU A 747 11.44 24.28 -3.86
C LEU A 747 11.24 24.01 -2.37
N ILE A 748 12.34 23.71 -1.67
CA ILE A 748 12.41 23.69 -0.20
C ILE A 748 13.30 24.86 0.25
N VAL A 749 12.72 25.81 0.96
CA VAL A 749 13.38 27.02 1.48
C VAL A 749 13.54 26.90 2.99
N ALA A 750 14.77 27.01 3.50
CA ALA A 750 15.01 27.21 4.92
C ALA A 750 14.67 28.66 5.29
N LEU A 751 13.62 28.84 6.08
CA LEU A 751 13.21 30.14 6.58
C LEU A 751 14.13 30.60 7.72
N PRO A 752 14.31 31.91 7.93
CA PRO A 752 14.97 32.42 9.12
C PRO A 752 14.24 31.95 10.39
N ALA A 753 15.01 31.55 11.40
CA ALA A 753 14.47 31.29 12.73
C ALA A 753 13.65 32.51 13.18
N HIS A 754 12.43 32.27 13.66
CA HIS A 754 11.50 33.35 13.99
C HIS A 754 12.15 34.24 15.06
N ARG A 755 12.49 35.48 14.71
CA ARG A 755 12.88 36.45 15.73
C ARG A 755 11.67 36.60 16.63
N HIS A 756 11.80 36.18 17.89
CA HIS A 756 10.91 36.67 18.93
C HIS A 756 11.11 38.19 19.00
N ILE A 757 10.24 38.92 18.31
CA ILE A 757 9.93 40.30 18.69
C ILE A 757 9.31 40.16 20.07
N ARG A 758 10.14 40.28 21.12
CA ARG A 758 9.62 40.45 22.47
C ARG A 758 8.77 41.73 22.44
N PRO A 759 7.52 41.68 22.94
CA PRO A 759 6.66 42.85 22.98
C PRO A 759 7.25 43.96 23.85
#